data_AF-A0A094B7V9-F1
#
_entry.id   AF-A0A094B7V9-F1
#
_cell.length_a   1.000
_cell.length_b   1.000
_cell.length_c   1.000
_cell.angle_alpha   90.00
_cell.angle_beta   90.00
_cell.angle_gamma   90.00
#
_symmetry.space_group_name_H-M   'P 1'
#
loop_
_entity.id
_entity.type
_entity.pdbx_description
1 polymer ?
#
loop_
_entity_poly.entity_id
_entity_poly.type
_entity_poly.pdbx_seq_one_letter_code
_entity_poly.pdbx_strand_id
1 'polypeptide(L)'
;MAMLEVLLSLPLGSILLLGAGFYIIFSFILWLIDPLRTIPGPILARFTRLWYLYKIYKGDFEKTNVNLHKKYGPVVRIAPNEYSIDDVGAAKVIYGHGNAFVKAPWYWAWMPPDPSKASLFADLDPHRHSVQRRKFASAYSMSSLVGYEPFVDNCSSLFLSRFHEMAQSGRNVNFGHWFQCYAFDVIGEITFGKRFGFLDMGVDEEDVFGAIDSRGAYSTYVGIYPKLHNILFPLLPSTGGHGYVAGYTRSQIASREALLKDPKSQDRDGPPDFVSKFLALRAGDPEKMTIRDIFTICQSNIGAGSDTTAITLSSILYHLLKYPATYRRLRDEIDGSVNSGTISDPITFKEATQLPYLQAVIKEGLRLHSATGLPLSRVVPPCGATLAGQKFPGGCTVGINAWVAHRNTSVYGADADTWRPERWLEIQKNHYGADVERYFFAFGMGSRTCIGKNLSLLEISTYSQVIPYLPPPKPVTRLRSQLRRDVNHKRDQGPVGYHRGQREQPNFRKERFRASERFSSTRALQCVPATVQIDNFFAKSFSEVNPEHKSKYSAWETPDPVFWTSKGYVVVRCDERGLGQSPGLLDTMSRGTSECFFDVVEWAAEQPWSSGKIGLLGISYYAGSQWRVAARKPKGLAAIVPWEGMTDYYRDRCRHGGILSNGFIKFWWNRQVVTNQYGKPGRAASKWGEDTVEGDLPEDVLVQNRNDQNIDNEKNRFLDDTYYASKEFNLEDIEVPVLSVANWGGILLHLRGNVNGYKWAGSKLKYLRFITGRHDLPFYYKEEVEVQRSFLDAFLKGDDRVGWSTPGKVAPVSIILRKGNVGFNNAEAEKVYERREEPTWPLEGTQYTKFYLTPENTLSTTVPHVTASTISYEALGNLSKPQLVQFTSAPFVTDTEITGHVTAHVNVSLTPNSAATAPQKDIDLFVTLRYIDPSGNEVHYTGTAGDPIPLAKGWLRVSLRKVATDHPRHREYQPYHEYRSVDVQEVKPNVAYAADVEVWPTNVIAEKGGRIVVEIASGDTQGSGIFTHTHEKDRSEEIFSGTNNLHFGEGIDNYVTLPIISKR
;
A
#
# COMPACT_ATOMS: atom_id res chain seq x y z
N MET A 1 -8.85 30.62 50.40
CA MET A 1 -9.91 29.59 50.54
C MET A 1 -11.27 30.17 50.14
N ALA A 2 -11.79 31.20 50.81
CA ALA A 2 -13.09 31.82 50.50
C ALA A 2 -13.27 32.34 49.05
N MET A 3 -12.22 32.89 48.43
CA MET A 3 -12.30 33.39 47.04
C MET A 3 -12.34 32.27 45.98
N LEU A 4 -11.82 31.08 46.32
CA LEU A 4 -11.76 29.93 45.42
C LEU A 4 -13.11 29.19 45.37
N GLU A 5 -13.81 29.11 46.51
CA GLU A 5 -15.18 28.57 46.59
C GLU A 5 -16.20 29.43 45.84
N VAL A 6 -16.04 30.76 45.86
CA VAL A 6 -16.88 31.69 45.08
C VAL A 6 -16.61 31.55 43.57
N LEU A 7 -15.35 31.32 43.17
CA LEU A 7 -15.00 31.10 41.76
C LEU A 7 -15.51 29.74 41.23
N LEU A 8 -15.53 28.69 42.07
CA LEU A 8 -15.99 27.35 41.71
C LEU A 8 -17.52 27.20 41.73
N SER A 9 -18.25 28.12 42.34
CA SER A 9 -19.73 28.15 42.38
C SER A 9 -20.37 28.95 41.24
N LEU A 10 -19.56 29.64 40.42
CA LEU A 10 -20.04 30.35 39.25
C LEU A 10 -20.35 29.39 38.09
N PRO A 11 -21.40 29.66 37.29
CA PRO A 11 -21.64 28.92 36.05
C PRO A 11 -20.41 28.99 35.12
N LEU A 12 -20.10 27.89 34.42
CA LEU A 12 -18.95 27.78 33.52
C LEU A 12 -18.87 28.96 32.52
N GLY A 13 -20.01 29.46 32.04
CA GLY A 13 -20.09 30.63 31.16
C GLY A 13 -19.56 31.92 31.79
N SER A 14 -19.82 32.16 33.09
CA SER A 14 -19.34 33.33 33.82
C SER A 14 -17.84 33.27 34.06
N ILE A 15 -17.29 32.08 34.34
CA ILE A 15 -15.85 31.85 34.49
C ILE A 15 -15.13 32.11 33.16
N LEU A 16 -15.69 31.62 32.05
CA LEU A 16 -15.14 31.85 30.71
C LEU A 16 -15.17 33.33 30.30
N LEU A 17 -16.25 34.06 30.62
CA LEU A 17 -16.36 35.49 30.35
C LEU A 17 -15.38 36.32 31.18
N LEU A 18 -15.21 36.00 32.47
CA LEU A 18 -14.22 36.65 33.33
C LEU A 18 -12.78 36.37 32.85
N GLY A 19 -12.49 35.12 32.45
CA GLY A 19 -11.20 34.75 31.87
C GLY A 19 -10.92 35.47 30.55
N ALA A 20 -11.91 35.58 29.67
CA ALA A 20 -11.81 36.32 28.41
C ALA A 20 -11.62 37.83 28.66
N GLY A 21 -12.36 38.42 29.59
CA GLY A 21 -12.22 39.82 29.99
C GLY A 21 -10.84 40.12 30.55
N PHE A 22 -10.33 39.27 31.46
CA PHE A 22 -8.98 39.39 31.99
C PHE A 22 -7.91 39.27 30.90
N TYR A 23 -8.04 38.31 29.98
CA TYR A 23 -7.10 38.14 28.87
C TYR A 23 -7.08 39.38 27.94
N ILE A 24 -8.24 39.94 27.62
CA ILE A 24 -8.35 41.16 26.79
C ILE A 24 -7.67 42.36 27.47
N ILE A 25 -7.97 42.59 28.75
CA ILE A 25 -7.36 43.68 29.53
C ILE A 25 -5.85 43.49 29.64
N PHE A 26 -5.40 42.28 29.96
CA PHE A 26 -3.98 41.93 30.06
C PHE A 26 -3.25 42.13 28.74
N SER A 27 -3.79 41.65 27.62
CA SER A 27 -3.24 41.87 26.27
C SER A 27 -3.20 43.34 25.89
N PHE A 28 -4.20 44.14 26.29
CA PHE A 28 -4.22 45.58 26.03
C PHE A 28 -3.14 46.32 26.84
N ILE A 29 -2.98 45.98 28.13
CA ILE A 29 -1.92 46.52 28.98
C ILE A 29 -0.53 46.17 28.41
N LEU A 30 -0.31 44.91 28.02
CA LEU A 30 0.95 44.47 27.41
C LEU A 30 1.26 45.25 26.12
N TRP A 31 0.25 45.57 25.32
CA TRP A 31 0.43 46.40 24.12
C TRP A 31 0.76 47.86 24.46
N LEU A 32 0.15 48.46 25.48
CA LEU A 32 0.41 49.85 25.87
C LEU A 32 1.87 50.08 26.28
N ILE A 33 2.47 49.10 26.96
CA ILE A 33 3.86 49.12 27.46
C ILE A 33 4.88 48.53 26.46
N ASP A 34 4.44 48.06 25.29
CA ASP A 34 5.33 47.49 24.28
C ASP A 34 6.16 48.61 23.60
N PRO A 35 7.51 48.59 23.72
CA PRO A 35 8.38 49.60 23.12
C PRO A 35 8.31 49.60 21.58
N LEU A 36 7.82 48.52 20.97
CA LEU A 36 7.67 48.36 19.52
C LEU A 36 6.22 48.58 19.05
N ARG A 37 5.33 49.15 19.87
CA ARG A 37 3.90 49.35 19.54
C ARG A 37 3.63 50.14 18.25
N THR A 38 4.62 50.92 17.79
CA THR A 38 4.56 51.71 16.55
C THR A 38 4.78 50.88 15.28
N ILE A 39 5.34 49.67 15.40
CA ILE A 39 5.56 48.79 14.24
C ILE A 39 4.21 48.44 13.59
N PRO A 40 4.05 48.67 12.28
CA PRO A 40 2.79 48.44 11.59
C PRO A 40 2.49 46.94 11.43
N GLY A 41 1.21 46.61 11.28
CA GLY A 41 0.73 45.25 11.13
C GLY A 41 -0.78 45.16 11.33
N PRO A 42 -1.38 43.97 11.14
CA PRO A 42 -2.79 43.73 11.40
C PRO A 42 -3.16 44.07 12.85
N ILE A 43 -4.34 44.67 13.06
CA ILE A 43 -4.77 45.15 14.39
C ILE A 43 -4.79 44.01 15.41
N LEU A 44 -5.39 42.87 15.07
CA LEU A 44 -5.48 41.71 15.96
C LEU A 44 -4.10 41.09 16.30
N ALA A 45 -3.14 41.18 15.39
CA ALA A 45 -1.77 40.69 15.60
C ALA A 45 -1.02 41.48 16.68
N ARG A 46 -1.52 42.66 17.10
CA ARG A 46 -0.95 43.44 18.19
C ARG A 46 -1.26 42.84 19.56
N PHE A 47 -2.42 42.20 19.70
CA PHE A 47 -2.97 41.79 20.98
C PHE A 47 -2.93 40.28 21.20
N THR A 48 -2.92 39.49 20.12
CA THR A 48 -2.99 38.03 20.22
C THR A 48 -2.29 37.30 19.06
N ARG A 49 -1.74 36.12 19.37
CA ARG A 49 -1.20 35.17 18.39
C ARG A 49 -2.31 34.44 17.60
N LEU A 50 -3.57 34.54 18.04
CA LEU A 50 -4.71 33.90 17.37
C LEU A 50 -4.92 34.39 15.94
N TRP A 51 -4.61 35.66 15.64
CA TRP A 51 -4.64 36.14 14.26
C TRP A 51 -3.64 35.40 13.37
N TYR A 52 -2.43 35.19 13.88
CA TYR A 52 -1.38 34.48 13.16
C TYR A 52 -1.73 33.01 12.97
N LEU A 53 -2.18 32.36 14.05
CA LEU A 53 -2.70 30.98 14.02
C LEU A 53 -3.83 30.83 12.99
N TYR A 54 -4.81 31.73 12.99
CA TYR A 54 -5.93 31.70 12.04
C TYR A 54 -5.47 31.82 10.58
N LYS A 55 -4.48 32.70 10.31
CA LYS A 55 -3.94 32.86 8.96
C LYS A 55 -3.11 31.66 8.51
N ILE A 56 -2.36 31.04 9.40
CA ILE A 56 -1.66 29.77 9.12
C ILE A 56 -2.68 28.64 8.90
N TYR A 57 -3.70 28.54 9.74
CA TYR A 57 -4.79 27.57 9.61
C TYR A 57 -5.53 27.70 8.27
N LYS A 58 -5.68 28.92 7.75
CA LYS A 58 -6.26 29.15 6.42
C LYS A 58 -5.41 28.64 5.25
N GLY A 59 -4.13 28.34 5.47
CA GLY A 59 -3.22 27.74 4.48
C GLY A 59 -2.66 28.72 3.44
N ASP A 60 -2.74 30.03 3.67
CA ASP A 60 -2.28 31.06 2.72
C ASP A 60 -1.43 32.17 3.37
N PHE A 61 -0.73 31.84 4.46
CA PHE A 61 0.07 32.82 5.19
C PHE A 61 1.23 33.39 4.35
N GLU A 62 1.83 32.60 3.47
CA GLU A 62 2.89 33.02 2.57
C GLU A 62 2.45 34.21 1.69
N LYS A 63 1.25 34.13 1.11
CA LYS A 63 0.64 35.22 0.33
C LYS A 63 0.21 36.37 1.23
N THR A 64 -0.34 36.06 2.40
CA THR A 64 -0.73 37.08 3.39
C THR A 64 0.49 37.92 3.77
N ASN A 65 1.62 37.30 4.06
CA ASN A 65 2.83 37.99 4.50
C ASN A 65 3.41 38.87 3.39
N VAL A 66 3.45 38.37 2.14
CA VAL A 66 3.81 39.18 0.95
C VAL A 66 2.95 40.45 0.86
N ASN A 67 1.63 40.30 1.00
CA ASN A 67 0.71 41.44 0.93
C ASN A 67 0.89 42.42 2.10
N LEU A 68 1.25 41.93 3.29
CA LEU A 68 1.53 42.80 4.43
C LEU A 68 2.79 43.61 4.20
N HIS A 69 3.87 43.01 3.68
CA HIS A 69 5.09 43.74 3.35
C HIS A 69 4.87 44.77 2.23
N LYS A 70 4.06 44.44 1.21
CA LYS A 70 3.63 45.41 0.18
C LYS A 70 2.88 46.60 0.78
N LYS A 71 2.10 46.39 1.84
CA LYS A 71 1.27 47.43 2.47
C LYS A 71 2.03 48.27 3.50
N TYR A 72 2.84 47.64 4.33
CA TYR A 72 3.42 48.24 5.54
C TYR A 72 4.94 48.44 5.46
N GLY A 73 5.61 47.89 4.43
CA GLY A 73 7.04 48.06 4.20
C GLY A 73 7.90 46.92 4.78
N PRO A 74 9.20 47.18 5.05
CA PRO A 74 10.19 46.14 5.34
C PRO A 74 10.05 45.48 6.71
N VAL A 75 9.27 46.06 7.64
CA VAL A 75 9.10 45.55 9.01
C VAL A 75 7.61 45.45 9.32
N VAL A 76 7.14 44.23 9.59
CA VAL A 76 5.71 43.94 9.82
C VAL A 76 5.53 43.14 11.11
N ARG A 77 4.64 43.60 11.99
CA ARG A 77 4.19 42.83 13.14
C ARG A 77 3.18 41.76 12.72
N ILE A 78 3.48 40.50 13.02
CA ILE A 78 2.61 39.34 12.67
C ILE A 78 2.01 38.66 13.91
N ALA A 79 2.59 38.86 15.09
CA ALA A 79 2.03 38.45 16.37
C ALA A 79 2.61 39.33 17.50
N PRO A 80 2.06 39.27 18.73
CA PRO A 80 2.67 39.96 19.87
C PRO A 80 4.11 39.50 20.03
N ASN A 81 5.04 40.47 20.09
CA ASN A 81 6.48 40.22 20.20
C ASN A 81 7.11 39.42 19.04
N GLU A 82 6.46 39.36 17.86
CA GLU A 82 6.94 38.62 16.69
C GLU A 82 6.75 39.40 15.37
N TYR A 83 7.85 39.53 14.63
CA TYR A 83 7.98 40.45 13.49
C TYR A 83 8.56 39.75 12.25
N SER A 84 7.92 39.97 11.11
CA SER A 84 8.42 39.59 9.78
C SER A 84 9.25 40.73 9.20
N ILE A 85 10.43 40.41 8.69
CA ILE A 85 11.40 41.36 8.14
C ILE A 85 11.65 41.04 6.65
N ASP A 86 11.80 42.07 5.83
CA ASP A 86 12.25 41.98 4.44
C ASP A 86 13.29 43.08 4.18
N ASP A 87 14.55 42.78 4.48
CA ASP A 87 15.70 43.67 4.27
C ASP A 87 16.99 42.85 4.13
N VAL A 88 17.80 43.18 3.12
CA VAL A 88 19.05 42.47 2.80
C VAL A 88 20.09 42.62 3.91
N GLY A 89 20.18 43.82 4.50
CA GLY A 89 21.08 44.08 5.63
C GLY A 89 20.69 43.26 6.86
N ALA A 90 19.39 43.26 7.20
CA ALA A 90 18.85 42.50 8.32
C ALA A 90 19.05 40.99 8.15
N ALA A 91 18.93 40.43 6.94
CA ALA A 91 19.22 39.02 6.71
C ALA A 91 20.63 38.62 7.16
N LYS A 92 21.63 39.44 6.83
CA LYS A 92 23.02 39.20 7.24
C LYS A 92 23.19 39.24 8.76
N VAL A 93 22.49 40.15 9.44
CA VAL A 93 22.53 40.27 10.90
C VAL A 93 21.80 39.12 11.60
N ILE A 94 20.66 38.69 11.08
CA ILE A 94 19.84 37.64 11.71
C ILE A 94 20.44 36.24 11.48
N TYR A 95 20.93 35.95 10.27
CA TYR A 95 21.32 34.59 9.87
C TYR A 95 22.82 34.37 9.62
N GLY A 96 23.63 35.43 9.64
CA GLY A 96 25.07 35.36 9.40
C GLY A 96 25.84 34.42 10.35
N HIS A 97 27.03 34.01 9.93
CA HIS A 97 27.90 33.15 10.71
C HIS A 97 28.40 33.87 11.97
N GLY A 98 28.38 33.17 13.12
CA GLY A 98 28.86 33.72 14.40
C GLY A 98 27.89 34.66 15.13
N ASN A 99 26.68 34.88 14.60
CA ASN A 99 25.70 35.77 15.22
C ASN A 99 24.99 35.12 16.42
N ALA A 100 24.61 35.93 17.41
CA ALA A 100 23.97 35.49 18.66
C ALA A 100 22.48 35.13 18.54
N PHE A 101 21.89 35.21 17.33
CA PHE A 101 20.49 34.93 17.08
C PHE A 101 20.20 33.42 17.09
N VAL A 102 19.47 32.96 18.10
CA VAL A 102 19.09 31.54 18.24
C VAL A 102 17.74 31.26 17.59
N LYS A 103 17.46 29.98 17.26
CA LYS A 103 16.13 29.58 16.74
C LYS A 103 15.03 29.92 17.75
N ALA A 104 13.90 30.40 17.25
CA ALA A 104 12.75 30.71 18.08
C ALA A 104 12.12 29.45 18.71
N PRO A 105 11.37 29.57 19.82
CA PRO A 105 10.67 28.44 20.44
C PRO A 105 9.71 27.67 19.52
N TRP A 106 9.30 28.24 18.39
CA TRP A 106 8.47 27.56 17.39
C TRP A 106 9.06 26.21 16.93
N TYR A 107 10.39 26.12 16.79
CA TYR A 107 11.06 24.89 16.36
C TYR A 107 10.98 23.76 17.40
N TRP A 108 10.61 24.05 18.65
CA TRP A 108 10.43 23.05 19.72
C TRP A 108 9.41 21.98 19.35
N ALA A 109 8.33 22.36 18.66
CA ALA A 109 7.27 21.45 18.26
C ALA A 109 7.71 20.41 17.19
N TRP A 110 8.91 20.56 16.63
CA TRP A 110 9.50 19.67 15.63
C TRP A 110 10.44 18.61 16.22
N MET A 111 10.62 18.59 17.55
CA MET A 111 11.42 17.58 18.25
C MET A 111 10.61 16.90 19.36
N PRO A 112 11.04 15.74 19.87
CA PRO A 112 10.51 15.22 21.13
C PRO A 112 10.61 16.25 22.27
N PRO A 113 9.73 16.21 23.29
CA PRO A 113 9.79 17.12 24.45
C PRO A 113 11.10 17.09 25.25
N ASP A 114 11.98 16.14 24.95
CA ASP A 114 13.32 16.04 25.51
C ASP A 114 14.33 16.78 24.62
N PRO A 115 14.89 17.92 25.09
CA PRO A 115 15.83 18.72 24.30
C PRO A 115 17.10 17.96 23.92
N SER A 116 17.50 16.92 24.67
CA SER A 116 18.70 16.11 24.37
C SER A 116 18.52 15.20 23.15
N LYS A 117 17.28 15.10 22.64
CA LYS A 117 16.87 14.30 21.48
C LYS A 117 16.52 15.18 20.28
N ALA A 118 16.97 16.43 20.25
CA ALA A 118 16.74 17.34 19.13
C ALA A 118 17.36 16.81 17.83
N SER A 119 16.60 16.89 16.74
CA SER A 119 17.12 16.69 15.39
C SER A 119 17.94 17.91 14.94
N LEU A 120 18.76 17.74 13.90
CA LEU A 120 19.55 18.84 13.33
C LEU A 120 18.67 20.05 12.93
N PHE A 121 17.45 19.79 12.44
CA PHE A 121 16.51 20.85 12.09
C PHE A 121 15.93 21.59 13.30
N ALA A 122 15.56 20.88 14.36
CA ALA A 122 14.83 21.50 15.47
C ALA A 122 15.77 22.13 16.53
N ASP A 123 17.06 21.78 16.53
CA ASP A 123 17.98 22.15 17.60
C ASP A 123 18.13 23.68 17.79
N LEU A 124 17.70 24.16 18.96
CA LEU A 124 17.74 25.56 19.35
C LEU A 124 19.16 26.00 19.73
N ASP A 125 19.98 25.08 20.24
CA ASP A 125 21.33 25.35 20.72
C ASP A 125 22.33 25.42 19.53
N PRO A 126 23.00 26.57 19.30
CA PRO A 126 23.97 26.71 18.21
C PRO A 126 25.19 25.79 18.33
N HIS A 127 25.67 25.53 19.55
CA HIS A 127 26.83 24.69 19.79
C HIS A 127 26.49 23.21 19.54
N ARG A 128 25.39 22.71 20.11
CA ARG A 128 24.94 21.33 19.88
C ARG A 128 24.60 21.08 18.42
N HIS A 129 23.94 22.03 17.76
CA HIS A 129 23.70 21.97 16.32
C HIS A 129 24.99 21.87 15.51
N SER A 130 26.01 22.69 15.83
CA SER A 130 27.31 22.67 15.14
C SER A 130 28.00 21.31 15.29
N VAL A 131 27.97 20.73 16.50
CA VAL A 131 28.48 19.37 16.77
C VAL A 131 27.72 18.33 15.94
N GLN A 132 26.39 18.34 15.99
CA GLN A 132 25.56 17.39 15.23
C GLN A 132 25.75 17.52 13.71
N ARG A 133 25.84 18.76 13.18
CA ARG A 133 26.08 19.00 11.75
C ARG A 133 27.39 18.38 11.29
N ARG A 134 28.46 18.52 12.08
CA ARG A 134 29.79 17.97 11.75
C ARG A 134 29.78 16.44 11.62
N LYS A 135 28.93 15.74 12.38
CA LYS A 135 28.82 14.27 12.30
C LYS A 135 28.39 13.77 10.92
N PHE A 136 27.54 14.54 10.24
CA PHE A 136 26.87 14.10 9.02
C PHE A 136 27.32 14.85 7.76
N ALA A 137 27.94 16.03 7.90
CA ALA A 137 28.24 16.94 6.79
C ALA A 137 29.01 16.30 5.63
N SER A 138 29.90 15.33 5.90
CA SER A 138 30.68 14.64 4.86
C SER A 138 29.82 13.82 3.90
N ALA A 139 28.70 13.24 4.38
CA ALA A 139 27.79 12.48 3.52
C ALA A 139 26.99 13.37 2.56
N TYR A 140 26.81 14.66 2.89
CA TYR A 140 26.09 15.64 2.07
C TYR A 140 27.01 16.58 1.27
N SER A 141 28.32 16.31 1.26
CA SER A 141 29.28 17.10 0.48
C SER A 141 29.07 16.87 -1.02
N MET A 142 29.44 17.87 -1.83
CA MET A 142 29.43 17.74 -3.30
C MET A 142 30.25 16.53 -3.78
N SER A 143 31.36 16.21 -3.10
CA SER A 143 32.18 15.05 -3.44
C SER A 143 31.50 13.71 -3.19
N SER A 144 30.59 13.62 -2.21
CA SER A 144 29.81 12.40 -1.95
C SER A 144 28.68 12.21 -2.96
N LEU A 145 28.15 13.30 -3.55
CA LEU A 145 26.98 13.27 -4.42
C LEU A 145 27.19 12.56 -5.75
N VAL A 146 28.40 12.61 -6.31
CA VAL A 146 28.74 11.87 -7.54
C VAL A 146 28.51 10.36 -7.32
N GLY A 147 28.79 9.88 -6.10
CA GLY A 147 28.47 8.52 -5.70
C GLY A 147 26.98 8.27 -5.40
N TYR A 148 26.06 9.20 -5.65
CA TYR A 148 24.63 8.95 -5.48
C TYR A 148 23.85 9.02 -6.79
N GLU A 149 24.48 9.47 -7.87
CA GLU A 149 23.89 9.52 -9.21
C GLU A 149 23.25 8.17 -9.62
N PRO A 150 23.89 7.00 -9.42
CA PRO A 150 23.25 5.73 -9.78
C PRO A 150 21.91 5.45 -9.08
N PHE A 151 21.75 5.89 -7.83
CA PHE A 151 20.49 5.74 -7.09
C PHE A 151 19.39 6.64 -7.68
N VAL A 152 19.76 7.87 -8.09
CA VAL A 152 18.83 8.80 -8.74
C VAL A 152 18.45 8.31 -10.14
N ASP A 153 19.40 7.74 -10.88
CA ASP A 153 19.19 7.22 -12.24
C ASP A 153 18.26 6.00 -12.26
N ASN A 154 18.39 5.10 -11.28
CA ASN A 154 17.49 3.94 -11.12
C ASN A 154 16.03 4.39 -10.94
N CYS A 155 15.81 5.35 -10.05
CA CYS A 155 14.48 5.94 -9.84
C CYS A 155 13.99 6.74 -11.06
N SER A 156 14.86 7.52 -11.70
CA SER A 156 14.53 8.33 -12.87
C SER A 156 14.11 7.48 -14.07
N SER A 157 14.81 6.37 -14.31
CA SER A 157 14.50 5.42 -15.37
C SER A 157 13.13 4.77 -15.16
N LEU A 158 12.83 4.34 -13.93
CA LEU A 158 11.51 3.80 -13.59
C LEU A 158 10.42 4.87 -13.74
N PHE A 159 10.69 6.09 -13.31
CA PHE A 159 9.75 7.20 -13.42
C PHE A 159 9.41 7.55 -14.87
N LEU A 160 10.41 7.55 -15.76
CA LEU A 160 10.24 7.73 -17.19
C LEU A 160 9.38 6.62 -17.81
N SER A 161 9.60 5.37 -17.40
CA SER A 161 8.77 4.25 -17.83
C SER A 161 7.29 4.47 -17.43
N ARG A 162 7.04 4.86 -16.17
CA ARG A 162 5.69 5.21 -15.70
C ARG A 162 5.09 6.38 -16.47
N PHE A 163 5.89 7.39 -16.83
CA PHE A 163 5.44 8.52 -17.64
C PHE A 163 5.01 8.08 -19.04
N HIS A 164 5.76 7.17 -19.65
CA HIS A 164 5.41 6.62 -20.96
C HIS A 164 4.08 5.85 -20.91
N GLU A 165 3.92 4.98 -19.92
CA GLU A 165 2.65 4.27 -19.65
C GLU A 165 1.47 5.24 -19.45
N MET A 166 1.70 6.28 -18.65
CA MET A 166 0.69 7.31 -18.38
C MET A 166 0.32 8.12 -19.62
N ALA A 167 1.31 8.53 -20.42
CA ALA A 167 1.10 9.26 -21.65
C ALA A 167 0.30 8.45 -22.67
N GLN A 168 0.59 7.14 -22.79
CA GLN A 168 -0.16 6.22 -23.64
C GLN A 168 -1.61 6.04 -23.17
N SER A 169 -1.85 6.11 -21.85
CA SER A 169 -3.20 5.92 -21.29
C SER A 169 -4.19 7.06 -21.58
N GLY A 170 -3.69 8.25 -21.93
CA GLY A 170 -4.53 9.44 -22.18
C GLY A 170 -5.29 9.98 -20.95
N ARG A 171 -5.00 9.49 -19.74
CA ARG A 171 -5.66 9.90 -18.49
C ARG A 171 -5.04 11.18 -17.92
N ASN A 172 -5.84 11.93 -17.17
CA ASN A 172 -5.31 13.04 -16.35
C ASN A 172 -4.49 12.47 -15.19
N VAL A 173 -3.26 12.99 -15.05
CA VAL A 173 -2.29 12.55 -14.04
C VAL A 173 -2.03 13.68 -13.05
N ASN A 174 -2.03 13.36 -11.76
CA ASN A 174 -1.56 14.28 -10.73
C ASN A 174 -0.03 14.18 -10.63
N PHE A 175 0.69 15.06 -11.33
CA PHE A 175 2.15 15.10 -11.26
C PHE A 175 2.69 15.37 -9.85
N GLY A 176 1.96 16.10 -8.99
CA GLY A 176 2.39 16.34 -7.61
C GLY A 176 2.54 15.05 -6.81
N HIS A 177 1.56 14.15 -6.94
CA HIS A 177 1.61 12.81 -6.33
C HIS A 177 2.80 11.99 -6.85
N TRP A 178 2.97 11.96 -8.17
CA TRP A 178 4.04 11.21 -8.82
C TRP A 178 5.44 11.75 -8.48
N PHE A 179 5.59 13.07 -8.33
CA PHE A 179 6.83 13.66 -7.81
C PHE A 179 7.08 13.31 -6.36
N GLN A 180 6.04 13.14 -5.56
CA GLN A 180 6.16 12.66 -4.18
C GLN A 180 6.63 11.21 -4.16
N CYS A 181 6.03 10.32 -4.96
CA CYS A 181 6.52 8.94 -5.15
C CYS A 181 7.99 8.90 -5.58
N TYR A 182 8.37 9.71 -6.58
CA TYR A 182 9.74 9.82 -7.06
C TYR A 182 10.71 10.27 -5.95
N ALA A 183 10.42 11.38 -5.28
CA ALA A 183 11.29 11.91 -4.24
C ALA A 183 11.44 10.96 -3.05
N PHE A 184 10.38 10.23 -2.69
CA PHE A 184 10.44 9.20 -1.63
C PHE A 184 11.35 8.03 -2.00
N ASP A 185 11.22 7.48 -3.22
CA ASP A 185 12.03 6.35 -3.63
C ASP A 185 13.50 6.73 -3.77
N VAL A 186 13.79 7.92 -4.30
CA VAL A 186 15.16 8.44 -4.42
C VAL A 186 15.80 8.62 -3.05
N ILE A 187 15.13 9.31 -2.11
CA ILE A 187 15.70 9.50 -0.77
C ILE A 187 15.79 8.18 0.01
N GLY A 188 14.88 7.23 -0.24
CA GLY A 188 14.94 5.88 0.29
C GLY A 188 16.18 5.14 -0.21
N GLU A 189 16.45 5.21 -1.50
CA GLU A 189 17.60 4.56 -2.13
C GLU A 189 18.92 5.16 -1.66
N ILE A 190 19.04 6.49 -1.56
CA ILE A 190 20.24 7.15 -1.03
C ILE A 190 20.43 6.90 0.46
N THR A 191 19.33 6.84 1.23
CA THR A 191 19.42 6.68 2.69
C THR A 191 19.71 5.23 3.07
N PHE A 192 18.99 4.28 2.47
CA PHE A 192 18.98 2.86 2.87
C PHE A 192 19.58 1.90 1.84
N GLY A 193 19.96 2.38 0.65
CA GLY A 193 20.34 1.53 -0.48
C GLY A 193 19.15 0.75 -1.06
N LYS A 194 17.91 1.18 -0.79
CA LYS A 194 16.68 0.51 -1.21
C LYS A 194 15.51 1.50 -1.33
N ARG A 195 14.80 1.46 -2.46
CA ARG A 195 13.54 2.19 -2.71
C ARG A 195 12.41 1.72 -1.78
N PHE A 196 11.44 2.60 -1.52
CA PHE A 196 10.22 2.23 -0.78
C PHE A 196 9.23 1.46 -1.65
N GLY A 197 9.26 1.70 -2.97
CA GLY A 197 8.40 1.05 -3.96
C GLY A 197 7.19 1.88 -4.37
N PHE A 198 7.17 3.18 -4.03
CA PHE A 198 6.05 4.06 -4.38
C PHE A 198 5.95 4.32 -5.89
N LEU A 199 7.07 4.37 -6.61
CA LEU A 199 7.10 4.42 -8.07
C LEU A 199 6.62 3.10 -8.70
N ASP A 200 6.89 1.97 -8.05
CA ASP A 200 6.46 0.66 -8.50
C ASP A 200 4.94 0.52 -8.40
N MET A 201 4.36 0.95 -7.27
CA MET A 201 2.92 0.80 -7.01
C MET A 201 2.06 1.96 -7.55
N GLY A 202 2.63 3.17 -7.63
CA GLY A 202 1.89 4.39 -7.99
C GLY A 202 0.90 4.87 -6.92
N VAL A 203 0.87 4.22 -5.75
CA VAL A 203 -0.05 4.49 -4.64
C VAL A 203 0.69 4.44 -3.30
N ASP A 204 0.19 5.20 -2.32
CA ASP A 204 0.67 5.21 -0.93
C ASP A 204 -0.30 4.44 -0.03
N GLU A 205 -0.19 3.10 -0.04
CA GLU A 205 -1.11 2.19 0.66
C GLU A 205 -1.03 2.32 2.20
N GLU A 206 0.11 2.77 2.74
CA GLU A 206 0.37 2.88 4.19
C GLU A 206 0.14 4.30 4.74
N ASP A 207 -0.42 5.21 3.93
CA ASP A 207 -0.67 6.63 4.26
C ASP A 207 0.56 7.35 4.83
N VAL A 208 1.72 7.10 4.22
CA VAL A 208 3.00 7.69 4.61
C VAL A 208 3.03 9.19 4.27
N PHE A 209 2.41 9.59 3.16
CA PHE A 209 2.33 10.99 2.73
C PHE A 209 1.45 11.77 3.70
N GLY A 210 0.27 11.23 4.04
CA GLY A 210 -0.62 11.80 5.06
C GLY A 210 0.01 11.83 6.46
N ALA A 211 0.85 10.85 6.80
CA ALA A 211 1.62 10.89 8.04
C ALA A 211 2.59 12.08 8.07
N ILE A 212 3.37 12.33 7.02
CA ILE A 212 4.26 13.50 6.97
C ILE A 212 3.47 14.81 7.08
N ASP A 213 2.38 14.93 6.32
CA ASP A 213 1.53 16.13 6.31
C ASP A 213 0.93 16.41 7.69
N SER A 214 0.36 15.39 8.33
CA SER A 214 -0.24 15.51 9.67
C SER A 214 0.79 15.91 10.72
N ARG A 215 2.03 15.40 10.62
CA ARG A 215 3.12 15.81 11.51
C ARG A 215 3.57 17.25 11.24
N GLY A 216 3.69 17.64 9.99
CA GLY A 216 4.01 19.02 9.60
C GLY A 216 2.95 20.01 10.09
N ALA A 217 1.68 19.65 9.96
CA ALA A 217 0.54 20.42 10.46
C ALA A 217 0.58 20.56 11.99
N TYR A 218 0.74 19.44 12.71
CA TYR A 218 0.88 19.44 14.17
C TYR A 218 2.01 20.37 14.62
N SER A 219 3.22 20.17 14.10
CA SER A 219 4.40 20.92 14.52
C SER A 219 4.26 22.41 14.18
N THR A 220 3.60 22.74 13.08
CA THR A 220 3.33 24.13 12.68
C THR A 220 2.35 24.81 13.62
N TYR A 221 1.20 24.19 13.93
CA TYR A 221 0.17 24.80 14.78
C TYR A 221 0.61 24.87 16.24
N VAL A 222 1.13 23.76 16.78
CA VAL A 222 1.62 23.69 18.16
C VAL A 222 2.85 24.57 18.35
N GLY A 223 3.69 24.74 17.32
CA GLY A 223 4.82 25.67 17.34
C GLY A 223 4.42 27.13 17.58
N ILE A 224 3.18 27.54 17.28
CA ILE A 224 2.70 28.90 17.59
C ILE A 224 2.51 29.07 19.10
N TYR A 225 2.16 27.99 19.80
CA TYR A 225 2.02 27.92 21.26
C TYR A 225 2.88 26.78 21.83
N PRO A 226 4.23 26.92 21.85
CA PRO A 226 5.14 25.82 22.15
C PRO A 226 4.91 25.14 23.50
N LYS A 227 4.33 25.86 24.47
CA LYS A 227 3.97 25.32 25.79
C LYS A 227 2.98 24.16 25.72
N LEU A 228 2.13 24.11 24.69
CA LEU A 228 1.17 23.02 24.49
C LEU A 228 1.85 21.73 24.04
N HIS A 229 3.06 21.81 23.48
CA HIS A 229 3.76 20.64 22.93
C HIS A 229 3.99 19.54 23.97
N ASN A 230 4.38 19.90 25.19
CA ASN A 230 4.64 18.91 26.25
C ASN A 230 3.38 18.12 26.65
N ILE A 231 2.18 18.70 26.41
CA ILE A 231 0.89 18.11 26.73
C ILE A 231 0.34 17.32 25.53
N LEU A 232 0.46 17.88 24.32
CA LEU A 232 -0.15 17.31 23.11
C LEU A 232 0.71 16.26 22.43
N PHE A 233 2.04 16.33 22.54
CA PHE A 233 2.94 15.41 21.86
C PHE A 233 2.74 13.94 22.23
N PRO A 234 2.52 13.56 23.51
CA PRO A 234 2.25 12.17 23.88
C PRO A 234 0.94 11.60 23.31
N LEU A 235 0.04 12.47 22.84
CA LEU A 235 -1.25 12.08 22.26
C LEU A 235 -1.16 11.83 20.75
N LEU A 236 0.01 12.06 20.13
CA LEU A 236 0.19 11.81 18.70
C LEU A 236 0.19 10.31 18.40
N PRO A 237 -0.44 9.90 17.28
CA PRO A 237 -0.46 8.51 16.87
C PRO A 237 0.96 8.01 16.58
N SER A 238 1.28 6.83 17.10
CA SER A 238 2.55 6.11 16.86
C SER A 238 2.39 4.93 15.88
N THR A 239 1.17 4.73 15.38
CA THR A 239 0.74 3.66 14.45
C THR A 239 0.40 4.25 13.08
N GLY A 240 0.04 3.40 12.10
CA GLY A 240 -0.20 3.83 10.71
C GLY A 240 1.09 4.28 10.02
N GLY A 241 1.02 5.22 9.07
CA GLY A 241 2.19 5.72 8.33
C GLY A 241 3.34 6.23 9.23
N HIS A 242 3.02 6.82 10.40
CA HIS A 242 4.01 7.21 11.41
C HIS A 242 4.78 6.01 11.97
N GLY A 243 4.05 4.94 12.29
CA GLY A 243 4.63 3.68 12.76
C GLY A 243 5.42 2.97 11.67
N TYR A 244 4.92 3.00 10.43
CA TYR A 244 5.58 2.40 9.27
C TYR A 244 6.96 3.01 9.02
N VAL A 245 7.07 4.34 8.90
CA VAL A 245 8.34 5.03 8.61
C VAL A 245 9.36 4.76 9.73
N ALA A 246 8.92 4.77 10.99
CA ALA A 246 9.76 4.43 12.13
C ALA A 246 10.21 2.96 12.13
N GLY A 247 9.29 2.03 11.88
CA GLY A 247 9.55 0.59 11.78
C GLY A 247 10.52 0.26 10.65
N TYR A 248 10.25 0.78 9.45
CA TYR A 248 11.09 0.62 8.27
C TYR A 248 12.50 1.16 8.52
N THR A 249 12.63 2.35 9.11
CA THR A 249 13.96 2.91 9.43
C THR A 249 14.74 2.00 10.38
N ARG A 250 14.09 1.45 11.42
CA ARG A 250 14.75 0.50 12.35
C ARG A 250 15.16 -0.77 11.62
N SER A 251 14.28 -1.35 10.80
CA SER A 251 14.56 -2.59 10.09
C SER A 251 15.70 -2.42 9.08
N GLN A 252 15.75 -1.31 8.35
CA GLN A 252 16.84 -1.04 7.40
C GLN A 252 18.19 -0.81 8.10
N ILE A 253 18.20 -0.08 9.22
CA ILE A 253 19.44 0.10 10.02
C ILE A 253 19.92 -1.26 10.54
N ALA A 254 19.03 -2.07 11.13
CA ALA A 254 19.38 -3.39 11.66
C ALA A 254 19.85 -4.36 10.58
N SER A 255 19.13 -4.41 9.45
CA SER A 255 19.51 -5.21 8.29
C SER A 255 20.88 -4.79 7.77
N ARG A 256 21.17 -3.49 7.70
CA ARG A 256 22.46 -3.01 7.23
C ARG A 256 23.59 -3.31 8.20
N GLU A 257 23.34 -3.16 9.50
CA GLU A 257 24.31 -3.51 10.52
C GLU A 257 24.66 -5.00 10.50
N ALA A 258 23.67 -5.87 10.25
CA ALA A 258 23.91 -7.30 10.09
C ALA A 258 24.75 -7.61 8.84
N LEU A 259 24.43 -6.97 7.70
CA LEU A 259 25.21 -7.14 6.46
C LEU A 259 26.66 -6.72 6.64
N LEU A 260 26.93 -5.54 7.19
CA LEU A 260 28.31 -5.04 7.38
C LEU A 260 29.17 -5.90 8.32
N LYS A 261 28.57 -6.80 9.11
CA LYS A 261 29.28 -7.77 9.97
C LYS A 261 29.62 -9.07 9.25
N ASP A 262 29.03 -9.34 8.09
CA ASP A 262 29.31 -10.54 7.30
C ASP A 262 30.59 -10.34 6.45
N PRO A 263 31.67 -11.13 6.68
CA PRO A 263 32.91 -11.05 5.91
C PRO A 263 32.73 -11.30 4.41
N LYS A 264 31.67 -12.03 4.00
CA LYS A 264 31.38 -12.34 2.60
C LYS A 264 30.69 -11.20 1.85
N SER A 265 30.25 -10.15 2.56
CA SER A 265 29.49 -9.03 1.99
C SER A 265 30.34 -7.81 1.63
N GLN A 266 31.67 -7.90 1.79
CA GLN A 266 32.58 -6.77 1.59
C GLN A 266 32.75 -6.35 0.12
N ASP A 267 32.41 -7.22 -0.84
CA ASP A 267 32.33 -6.86 -2.25
C ASP A 267 30.91 -6.39 -2.59
N ARG A 268 30.68 -5.09 -2.42
CA ARG A 268 29.52 -4.44 -3.01
C ARG A 268 29.97 -3.59 -4.20
N ASP A 269 29.43 -3.90 -5.38
CA ASP A 269 29.52 -3.00 -6.52
C ASP A 269 28.68 -1.76 -6.24
N GLY A 270 29.33 -0.60 -6.31
CA GLY A 270 28.70 0.70 -6.20
C GLY A 270 28.94 1.46 -4.88
N PRO A 271 28.67 2.77 -4.89
CA PRO A 271 28.94 3.68 -3.78
C PRO A 271 28.05 3.43 -2.54
N PRO A 272 28.57 3.61 -1.31
CA PRO A 272 27.82 3.30 -0.08
C PRO A 272 26.74 4.34 0.22
N ASP A 273 25.52 3.88 0.52
CA ASP A 273 24.41 4.71 1.04
C ASP A 273 24.71 5.28 2.44
N PHE A 274 23.83 6.18 2.89
CA PHE A 274 24.01 6.89 4.16
C PHE A 274 24.07 5.97 5.37
N VAL A 275 23.19 4.96 5.49
CA VAL A 275 23.23 4.05 6.63
C VAL A 275 24.58 3.32 6.67
N SER A 276 25.08 2.85 5.52
CA SER A 276 26.42 2.27 5.44
C SER A 276 27.51 3.24 5.91
N LYS A 277 27.52 4.48 5.40
CA LYS A 277 28.52 5.49 5.79
C LYS A 277 28.45 5.82 7.28
N PHE A 278 27.26 5.95 7.85
CA PHE A 278 27.09 6.31 9.27
C PHE A 278 27.40 5.16 10.21
N LEU A 279 27.10 3.91 9.83
CA LEU A 279 27.52 2.72 10.58
C LEU A 279 29.05 2.56 10.57
N ALA A 280 29.71 2.85 9.45
CA ALA A 280 31.18 2.87 9.39
C ALA A 280 31.81 3.94 10.30
N LEU A 281 31.25 5.16 10.31
CA LEU A 281 31.69 6.22 11.23
C LEU A 281 31.47 5.85 12.70
N ARG A 282 30.36 5.17 13.01
CA ARG A 282 30.06 4.64 14.34
C ARG A 282 31.03 3.53 14.75
N ALA A 283 31.43 2.65 13.84
CA ALA A 283 32.41 1.61 14.14
C ALA A 283 33.78 2.20 14.53
N GLY A 284 34.16 3.35 13.96
CA GLY A 284 35.38 4.08 14.33
C GLY A 284 35.30 4.80 15.68
N ASP A 285 34.16 5.40 16.01
CA ASP A 285 33.95 6.13 17.28
C ASP A 285 32.48 6.06 17.75
N PRO A 286 32.11 5.02 18.53
CA PRO A 286 30.73 4.79 18.96
C PRO A 286 30.16 5.85 19.89
N GLU A 287 31.02 6.59 20.62
CA GLU A 287 30.61 7.68 21.51
C GLU A 287 30.27 8.94 20.72
N LYS A 288 31.01 9.22 19.64
CA LYS A 288 30.71 10.35 18.75
C LYS A 288 29.47 10.10 17.88
N MET A 289 29.19 8.87 17.47
CA MET A 289 28.03 8.53 16.62
C MET A 289 27.14 7.45 17.24
N THR A 290 26.00 7.86 17.80
CA THR A 290 25.06 6.91 18.42
C THR A 290 24.09 6.30 17.40
N ILE A 291 23.56 5.11 17.67
CA ILE A 291 22.52 4.50 16.83
C ILE A 291 21.26 5.40 16.74
N ARG A 292 20.98 6.14 17.82
CA ARG A 292 19.92 7.14 17.87
C ARG A 292 20.20 8.30 16.91
N ASP A 293 21.45 8.76 16.81
CA ASP A 293 21.83 9.80 15.86
C ASP A 293 21.57 9.32 14.42
N ILE A 294 21.94 8.07 14.09
CA ILE A 294 21.66 7.43 12.78
C ILE A 294 20.15 7.34 12.52
N PHE A 295 19.38 6.83 13.48
CA PHE A 295 17.93 6.74 13.35
C PHE A 295 17.28 8.12 13.12
N THR A 296 17.69 9.13 13.90
CA THR A 296 17.13 10.49 13.85
C THR A 296 17.45 11.17 12.52
N ILE A 297 18.66 11.01 11.98
CA ILE A 297 19.00 11.60 10.68
C ILE A 297 18.28 10.89 9.53
N CYS A 298 18.10 9.55 9.59
CA CYS A 298 17.34 8.82 8.57
C CYS A 298 15.88 9.26 8.53
N GLN A 299 15.23 9.38 9.70
CA GLN A 299 13.88 9.95 9.82
C GLN A 299 13.80 11.37 9.26
N SER A 300 14.81 12.20 9.57
CA SER A 300 14.88 13.57 9.07
C SER A 300 15.02 13.62 7.55
N ASN A 301 15.73 12.67 6.94
CA ASN A 301 15.89 12.59 5.49
C ASN A 301 14.61 12.21 4.79
N ILE A 302 13.91 11.16 5.27
CA ILE A 302 12.62 10.76 4.71
C ILE A 302 11.66 11.95 4.77
N GLY A 303 11.54 12.59 5.93
CA GLY A 303 10.62 13.72 6.13
C GLY A 303 10.95 14.95 5.28
N ALA A 304 12.21 15.38 5.29
CA ALA A 304 12.61 16.63 4.62
C ALA A 304 12.86 16.45 3.12
N GLY A 305 13.43 15.32 2.70
CA GLY A 305 13.84 15.07 1.31
C GLY A 305 12.69 14.71 0.39
N SER A 306 11.66 14.01 0.88
CA SER A 306 10.52 13.60 0.05
C SER A 306 9.63 14.78 -0.36
N ASP A 307 9.03 15.46 0.63
CA ASP A 307 7.98 16.45 0.38
C ASP A 307 8.53 17.74 -0.26
N THR A 308 9.66 18.26 0.24
CA THR A 308 10.19 19.54 -0.27
C THR A 308 10.77 19.46 -1.68
N THR A 309 11.39 18.32 -2.04
CA THR A 309 11.83 18.07 -3.42
C THR A 309 10.61 17.95 -4.34
N ALA A 310 9.58 17.18 -3.94
CA ALA A 310 8.36 17.01 -4.73
C ALA A 310 7.63 18.33 -5.00
N ILE A 311 7.52 19.21 -4.00
CA ILE A 311 6.96 20.57 -4.16
C ILE A 311 7.78 21.39 -5.16
N THR A 312 9.10 21.28 -5.13
CA THR A 312 9.98 22.04 -6.03
C THR A 312 9.85 21.55 -7.48
N LEU A 313 9.85 20.23 -7.70
CA LEU A 313 9.60 19.62 -9.02
C LEU A 313 8.23 20.04 -9.57
N SER A 314 7.20 20.01 -8.71
CA SER A 314 5.85 20.48 -9.03
C SER A 314 5.84 21.95 -9.44
N SER A 315 6.56 22.82 -8.71
CA SER A 315 6.68 24.24 -9.02
C SER A 315 7.31 24.47 -10.39
N ILE A 316 8.44 23.82 -10.67
CA ILE A 316 9.16 23.96 -11.93
C ILE A 316 8.26 23.54 -13.09
N LEU A 317 7.67 22.35 -13.01
CA LEU A 317 6.80 21.85 -14.07
C LEU A 317 5.57 22.75 -14.25
N TYR A 318 4.90 23.15 -13.17
CA TYR A 318 3.73 24.03 -13.22
C TYR A 318 4.03 25.34 -13.97
N HIS A 319 5.15 25.98 -13.67
CA HIS A 319 5.51 27.24 -14.34
C HIS A 319 5.93 27.02 -15.79
N LEU A 320 6.71 25.97 -16.10
CA LEU A 320 7.07 25.66 -17.48
C LEU A 320 5.83 25.40 -18.34
N LEU A 321 4.85 24.64 -17.83
CA LEU A 321 3.59 24.40 -18.54
C LEU A 321 2.73 25.66 -18.69
N LYS A 322 2.76 26.55 -17.69
CA LYS A 322 2.04 27.83 -17.73
C LYS A 322 2.67 28.85 -18.69
N TYR A 323 3.98 28.76 -18.93
CA TYR A 323 4.75 29.66 -19.79
C TYR A 323 5.45 28.88 -20.94
N PRO A 324 4.74 28.54 -22.03
CA PRO A 324 5.27 27.69 -23.11
C PRO A 324 6.55 28.19 -23.79
N ALA A 325 6.81 29.51 -23.78
CA ALA A 325 8.02 30.08 -24.33
C ALA A 325 9.27 29.64 -23.53
N THR A 326 9.18 29.63 -22.20
CA THR A 326 10.29 29.19 -21.35
C THR A 326 10.46 27.67 -21.40
N TYR A 327 9.37 26.91 -21.56
CA TYR A 327 9.44 25.46 -21.80
C TYR A 327 10.19 25.13 -23.11
N ARG A 328 9.81 25.78 -24.22
CA ARG A 328 10.48 25.58 -25.51
C ARG A 328 11.96 25.94 -25.45
N ARG A 329 12.29 27.10 -24.86
CA ARG A 329 13.69 27.51 -24.73
C ARG A 329 14.53 26.53 -23.90
N LEU A 330 13.98 25.97 -22.82
CA LEU A 330 14.67 24.95 -22.04
C LEU A 330 14.87 23.67 -22.84
N ARG A 331 13.86 23.25 -23.59
CA ARG A 331 13.96 22.11 -24.50
C ARG A 331 15.00 22.34 -25.59
N ASP A 332 15.05 23.52 -26.20
CA ASP A 332 16.03 23.88 -27.23
C ASP A 332 17.47 23.84 -26.69
N GLU A 333 17.71 24.27 -25.44
CA GLU A 333 19.01 24.15 -24.78
C GLU A 333 19.41 22.68 -24.60
N ILE A 334 18.50 21.85 -24.08
CA ILE A 334 18.77 20.42 -23.84
C ILE A 334 18.99 19.70 -25.18
N ASP A 335 18.06 19.83 -26.13
CA ASP A 335 18.14 19.18 -27.45
C ASP A 335 19.38 19.62 -28.23
N GLY A 336 19.77 20.90 -28.14
CA GLY A 336 21.01 21.43 -28.72
C GLY A 336 22.27 20.81 -28.09
N SER A 337 22.25 20.61 -26.76
CA SER A 337 23.35 19.95 -26.06
C SER A 337 23.45 18.45 -26.36
N VAL A 338 22.32 17.75 -26.51
CA VAL A 338 22.30 16.35 -26.97
C VAL A 338 22.88 16.24 -28.37
N ASN A 339 22.41 17.08 -29.31
CA ASN A 339 22.86 17.05 -30.72
C ASN A 339 24.35 17.38 -30.89
N SER A 340 24.93 18.17 -29.99
CA SER A 340 26.35 18.49 -29.98
C SER A 340 27.22 17.47 -29.23
N GLY A 341 26.62 16.44 -28.62
CA GLY A 341 27.32 15.44 -27.82
C GLY A 341 27.93 16.01 -26.53
N THR A 342 27.41 17.13 -26.03
CA THR A 342 27.93 17.81 -24.82
C THR A 342 27.32 17.30 -23.52
N ILE A 343 26.23 16.53 -23.59
CA ILE A 343 25.59 15.88 -22.45
C ILE A 343 25.29 14.40 -22.78
N SER A 344 25.37 13.54 -21.76
CA SER A 344 25.12 12.10 -21.88
C SER A 344 23.65 11.72 -21.59
N ASP A 345 23.28 10.46 -21.84
CA ASP A 345 21.98 9.87 -21.49
C ASP A 345 22.21 8.60 -20.65
N PRO A 346 21.85 8.58 -19.34
CA PRO A 346 21.25 9.67 -18.58
C PRO A 346 22.19 10.87 -18.37
N ILE A 347 21.63 12.06 -18.12
CA ILE A 347 22.41 13.29 -17.93
C ILE A 347 23.06 13.25 -16.54
N THR A 348 24.39 13.34 -16.48
CA THR A 348 25.10 13.40 -15.20
C THR A 348 24.83 14.72 -14.48
N PHE A 349 24.97 14.73 -13.15
CA PHE A 349 24.77 15.97 -12.39
C PHE A 349 25.74 17.07 -12.82
N LYS A 350 26.99 16.69 -13.10
CA LYS A 350 28.01 17.62 -13.59
C LYS A 350 27.57 18.30 -14.88
N GLU A 351 27.06 17.54 -15.85
CA GLU A 351 26.55 18.07 -17.12
C GLU A 351 25.34 18.98 -16.90
N ALA A 352 24.36 18.56 -16.09
CA ALA A 352 23.16 19.34 -15.80
C ALA A 352 23.49 20.71 -15.14
N THR A 353 24.54 20.78 -14.31
CA THR A 353 24.98 22.06 -13.72
C THR A 353 25.62 23.03 -14.72
N GLN A 354 26.06 22.56 -15.89
CA GLN A 354 26.65 23.40 -16.92
C GLN A 354 25.61 24.00 -17.87
N LEU A 355 24.35 23.55 -17.82
CA LEU A 355 23.25 24.05 -18.64
C LEU A 355 22.70 25.37 -18.06
N PRO A 356 23.02 26.55 -18.64
CA PRO A 356 22.76 27.83 -17.98
C PRO A 356 21.26 28.13 -17.82
N TYR A 357 20.44 27.81 -18.81
CA TYR A 357 19.00 28.07 -18.78
C TYR A 357 18.27 27.09 -17.86
N LEU A 358 18.67 25.81 -17.82
CA LEU A 358 18.19 24.86 -16.81
C LEU A 358 18.41 25.38 -15.39
N GLN A 359 19.63 25.84 -15.08
CA GLN A 359 19.94 26.39 -13.75
C GLN A 359 19.09 27.64 -13.45
N ALA A 360 18.84 28.48 -14.46
CA ALA A 360 17.95 29.63 -14.33
C ALA A 360 16.49 29.23 -14.04
N VAL A 361 15.98 28.19 -14.69
CA VAL A 361 14.63 27.63 -14.48
C VAL A 361 14.49 27.06 -13.07
N ILE A 362 15.47 26.26 -12.61
CA ILE A 362 15.46 25.67 -11.27
C ILE A 362 15.43 26.78 -10.19
N LYS A 363 16.30 27.78 -10.33
CA LYS A 363 16.35 28.91 -9.39
C LYS A 363 15.05 29.70 -9.39
N GLU A 364 14.45 29.96 -10.56
CA GLU A 364 13.18 30.68 -10.66
C GLU A 364 12.00 29.87 -10.06
N GLY A 365 12.00 28.54 -10.22
CA GLY A 365 11.04 27.62 -9.60
C GLY A 365 11.07 27.67 -8.08
N LEU A 366 12.28 27.56 -7.51
CA LEU A 366 12.53 27.68 -6.08
C LEU A 366 12.20 29.09 -5.54
N ARG A 367 12.42 30.13 -6.35
CA ARG A 367 12.15 31.52 -5.99
C ARG A 367 10.65 31.79 -5.86
N LEU A 368 9.88 31.46 -6.90
CA LEU A 368 8.47 31.82 -6.97
C LEU A 368 7.56 30.94 -6.11
N HIS A 369 7.96 29.69 -5.89
CA HIS A 369 7.26 28.77 -5.00
C HIS A 369 8.28 28.04 -4.11
N SER A 370 8.75 28.72 -3.08
CA SER A 370 9.63 28.09 -2.09
C SER A 370 8.84 27.07 -1.27
N ALA A 371 9.41 25.87 -1.07
CA ALA A 371 8.73 24.76 -0.38
C ALA A 371 8.30 25.11 1.05
N THR A 372 9.01 26.03 1.72
CA THR A 372 8.63 26.52 3.05
C THR A 372 7.99 27.92 2.96
N GLY A 373 6.81 28.06 3.58
CA GLY A 373 5.98 29.27 3.48
C GLY A 373 5.99 30.18 4.72
N LEU A 374 6.73 29.83 5.77
CA LEU A 374 6.75 30.56 7.05
C LEU A 374 8.10 31.29 7.29
N PRO A 375 8.11 32.37 8.09
CA PRO A 375 9.35 33.05 8.47
C PRO A 375 10.31 32.12 9.20
N LEU A 376 11.61 32.21 8.88
CA LEU A 376 12.65 31.46 9.59
C LEU A 376 13.00 32.14 10.93
N SER A 377 12.08 32.10 11.89
CA SER A 377 12.13 32.90 13.12
C SER A 377 13.38 32.68 13.99
N ARG A 378 13.90 33.78 14.54
CA ARG A 378 15.05 33.85 15.47
C ARG A 378 14.72 34.75 16.65
N VAL A 379 15.33 34.50 17.80
CA VAL A 379 15.23 35.36 18.98
C VAL A 379 16.32 36.43 18.91
N VAL A 380 15.93 37.70 19.12
CA VAL A 380 16.87 38.81 19.24
C VAL A 380 17.70 38.64 20.52
N PRO A 381 19.03 38.75 20.47
CA PRO A 381 19.91 38.60 21.63
C PRO A 381 19.60 39.58 22.77
N PRO A 382 19.99 39.29 24.03
CA PRO A 382 19.71 40.15 25.18
C PRO A 382 20.13 41.63 25.02
N CYS A 383 21.22 41.89 24.27
CA CYS A 383 21.70 43.25 23.98
C CYS A 383 20.85 44.03 22.96
N GLY A 384 19.81 43.41 22.38
CA GLY A 384 19.01 43.99 21.30
C GLY A 384 19.73 43.93 19.95
N ALA A 385 19.04 44.41 18.91
CA ALA A 385 19.62 44.53 17.57
C ALA A 385 18.95 45.64 16.75
N THR A 386 19.70 46.28 15.86
CA THR A 386 19.13 47.21 14.87
C THR A 386 18.90 46.46 13.56
N LEU A 387 17.66 46.40 13.10
CA LEU A 387 17.23 45.67 11.90
C LEU A 387 16.37 46.59 11.04
N ALA A 388 16.68 46.70 9.74
CA ALA A 388 15.97 47.60 8.80
C ALA A 388 15.78 49.03 9.35
N GLY A 389 16.80 49.57 10.03
CA GLY A 389 16.78 50.91 10.63
C GLY A 389 16.02 51.05 11.95
N GLN A 390 15.44 49.98 12.50
CA GLN A 390 14.69 49.99 13.76
C GLN A 390 15.42 49.20 14.86
N LYS A 391 15.36 49.69 16.11
CA LYS A 391 15.95 49.01 17.27
C LYS A 391 14.94 48.03 17.88
N PHE A 392 15.33 46.76 17.94
CA PHE A 392 14.57 45.68 18.57
C PHE A 392 15.18 45.33 19.92
N PRO A 393 14.39 45.27 21.01
CA PRO A 393 14.86 44.84 22.32
C PRO A 393 15.13 43.33 22.33
N GLY A 394 15.95 42.88 23.28
CA GLY A 394 16.22 41.46 23.47
C GLY A 394 14.96 40.65 23.80
N GLY A 395 14.92 39.40 23.33
CA GLY A 395 13.82 38.47 23.61
C GLY A 395 12.62 38.56 22.65
N CYS A 396 12.59 39.52 21.74
CA CYS A 396 11.60 39.52 20.65
C CYS A 396 11.96 38.53 19.55
N THR A 397 10.97 38.08 18.78
CA THR A 397 11.16 37.15 17.66
C THR A 397 11.12 37.90 16.33
N VAL A 398 12.13 37.67 15.49
CA VAL A 398 12.23 38.25 14.14
C VAL A 398 12.51 37.16 13.13
N GLY A 399 12.00 37.27 11.92
CA GLY A 399 12.29 36.30 10.87
C GLY A 399 12.03 36.82 9.47
N ILE A 400 12.70 36.22 8.50
CA ILE A 400 12.51 36.48 7.08
C ILE A 400 11.78 35.28 6.47
N ASN A 401 10.74 35.57 5.69
CA ASN A 401 9.99 34.57 4.95
C ASN A 401 10.51 34.52 3.51
N ALA A 402 10.86 33.32 3.03
CA ALA A 402 11.37 33.12 1.67
C ALA A 402 10.42 33.68 0.60
N TRP A 403 9.11 33.50 0.75
CA TRP A 403 8.12 34.01 -0.19
C TRP A 403 8.10 35.54 -0.30
N VAL A 404 8.44 36.24 0.79
CA VAL A 404 8.56 37.70 0.83
C VAL A 404 9.90 38.13 0.25
N ALA A 405 11.01 37.58 0.76
CA ALA A 405 12.36 37.92 0.31
C ALA A 405 12.53 37.71 -1.20
N HIS A 406 11.98 36.61 -1.73
CA HIS A 406 12.02 36.28 -3.14
C HIS A 406 11.16 37.17 -4.03
N ARG A 407 10.27 37.98 -3.47
CA ARG A 407 9.45 38.98 -4.18
C ARG A 407 9.91 40.41 -3.94
N ASN A 408 11.02 40.60 -3.23
CA ASN A 408 11.55 41.92 -2.96
C ASN A 408 12.04 42.57 -4.26
N THR A 409 11.37 43.64 -4.67
CA THR A 409 11.62 44.35 -5.93
C THR A 409 12.95 45.10 -5.94
N SER A 410 13.54 45.37 -4.78
CA SER A 410 14.89 45.96 -4.70
C SER A 410 15.98 44.96 -5.07
N VAL A 411 15.71 43.66 -4.95
CA VAL A 411 16.66 42.58 -5.25
C VAL A 411 16.40 41.96 -6.62
N TYR A 412 15.15 41.66 -6.93
CA TYR A 412 14.78 40.93 -8.16
C TYR A 412 14.21 41.83 -9.26
N GLY A 413 14.09 43.14 -9.03
CA GLY A 413 13.52 44.10 -9.98
C GLY A 413 12.01 44.25 -9.87
N ALA A 414 11.45 45.20 -10.62
CA ALA A 414 10.03 45.58 -10.53
C ALA A 414 9.06 44.43 -10.88
N ASP A 415 9.52 43.44 -11.64
CA ASP A 415 8.73 42.29 -12.06
C ASP A 415 8.94 41.06 -11.16
N ALA A 416 9.42 41.22 -9.92
CA ALA A 416 9.74 40.12 -9.01
C ALA A 416 8.60 39.10 -8.82
N ASP A 417 7.33 39.47 -9.02
CA ASP A 417 6.21 38.53 -8.94
C ASP A 417 6.04 37.64 -10.19
N THR A 418 6.80 37.87 -11.26
CA THR A 418 6.64 37.23 -12.58
C THR A 418 7.66 36.12 -12.79
N TRP A 419 7.22 35.02 -13.43
CA TRP A 419 8.09 33.95 -13.91
C TRP A 419 8.95 34.46 -15.07
N ARG A 420 10.24 34.63 -14.82
CA ARG A 420 11.23 35.03 -15.84
C ARG A 420 12.59 34.40 -15.52
N PRO A 421 12.85 33.14 -15.92
CA PRO A 421 14.15 32.50 -15.76
C PRO A 421 15.32 33.34 -16.28
N GLU A 422 15.11 34.10 -17.37
CA GLU A 422 16.11 34.98 -17.98
C GLU A 422 16.76 35.97 -17.01
N ARG A 423 16.07 36.35 -15.93
CA ARG A 423 16.64 37.24 -14.89
C ARG A 423 17.95 36.70 -14.35
N TRP A 424 18.07 35.39 -14.19
CA TRP A 424 19.25 34.77 -13.60
C TRP A 424 20.47 34.86 -14.52
N LEU A 425 20.25 34.84 -15.85
CA LEU A 425 21.30 35.06 -16.83
C LEU A 425 21.75 36.53 -16.86
N GLU A 426 20.80 37.46 -16.78
CA GLU A 426 21.08 38.91 -16.69
C GLU A 426 21.83 39.28 -15.42
N ILE A 427 21.42 38.71 -14.28
CA ILE A 427 22.05 38.90 -12.97
C ILE A 427 23.51 38.42 -12.98
N GLN A 428 23.78 37.28 -13.62
CA GLN A 428 25.15 36.78 -13.81
C GLN A 428 25.97 37.70 -14.71
N LYS A 429 25.41 38.16 -15.84
CA LYS A 429 26.09 39.04 -16.80
C LYS A 429 26.43 40.41 -16.20
N ASN A 430 25.59 40.93 -15.31
CA ASN A 430 25.76 42.25 -14.69
C ASN A 430 26.56 42.22 -13.37
N HIS A 431 27.18 41.09 -13.01
CA HIS A 431 28.09 40.92 -11.88
C HIS A 431 27.55 41.23 -10.46
N TYR A 432 26.24 41.40 -10.26
CA TYR A 432 25.63 41.56 -8.93
C TYR A 432 24.98 40.26 -8.38
N GLY A 433 25.19 39.12 -9.06
CA GLY A 433 24.62 37.84 -8.66
C GLY A 433 25.05 37.34 -7.28
N ALA A 434 26.23 37.72 -6.78
CA ALA A 434 26.68 37.31 -5.46
C ALA A 434 25.76 37.81 -4.33
N ASP A 435 25.22 39.02 -4.46
CA ASP A 435 24.34 39.60 -3.45
C ASP A 435 22.90 39.05 -3.55
N VAL A 436 22.44 38.73 -4.76
CA VAL A 436 21.17 38.02 -4.98
C VAL A 436 21.21 36.61 -4.39
N GLU A 437 22.30 35.86 -4.65
CA GLU A 437 22.51 34.51 -4.10
C GLU A 437 22.58 34.50 -2.56
N ARG A 438 23.15 35.55 -1.96
CA ARG A 438 23.17 35.72 -0.49
C ARG A 438 21.79 35.99 0.09
N TYR A 439 20.87 36.55 -0.69
CA TYR A 439 19.47 36.80 -0.30
C TYR A 439 18.50 35.74 -0.83
N PHE A 440 19.01 34.59 -1.29
CA PHE A 440 18.21 33.47 -1.77
C PHE A 440 17.91 32.49 -0.61
N PHE A 441 16.69 32.54 -0.09
CA PHE A 441 16.26 31.86 1.13
C PHE A 441 15.67 30.46 0.91
N ALA A 442 15.66 29.94 -0.31
CA ALA A 442 15.05 28.63 -0.63
C ALA A 442 15.60 27.47 0.23
N PHE A 443 16.88 27.54 0.63
CA PHE A 443 17.54 26.56 1.48
C PHE A 443 17.95 27.12 2.86
N GLY A 444 17.38 28.27 3.25
CA GLY A 444 17.85 29.04 4.41
C GLY A 444 19.19 29.76 4.16
N MET A 445 19.78 30.30 5.23
CA MET A 445 20.98 31.14 5.15
C MET A 445 21.96 30.86 6.30
N GLY A 446 23.25 31.09 6.04
CA GLY A 446 24.34 31.06 7.01
C GLY A 446 24.58 29.69 7.66
N SER A 447 24.90 29.68 8.95
CA SER A 447 25.28 28.46 9.70
C SER A 447 24.16 27.41 9.81
N ARG A 448 22.92 27.80 9.50
CA ARG A 448 21.72 26.96 9.54
C ARG A 448 21.16 26.64 8.14
N THR A 449 21.95 26.83 7.08
CA THR A 449 21.59 26.43 5.69
C THR A 449 21.28 24.93 5.63
N CYS A 450 20.28 24.54 4.85
CA CYS A 450 19.87 23.14 4.66
C CYS A 450 21.10 22.26 4.34
N ILE A 451 21.23 21.15 5.07
CA ILE A 451 22.34 20.20 4.85
C ILE A 451 22.14 19.42 3.55
N GLY A 452 20.90 19.14 3.17
CA GLY A 452 20.52 18.42 1.96
C GLY A 452 20.44 19.29 0.69
N LYS A 453 20.87 20.56 0.72
CA LYS A 453 20.78 21.47 -0.44
C LYS A 453 21.33 20.84 -1.71
N ASN A 454 22.56 20.32 -1.64
CA ASN A 454 23.22 19.78 -2.83
C ASN A 454 22.54 18.48 -3.30
N LEU A 455 22.03 17.67 -2.36
CA LEU A 455 21.31 16.44 -2.68
C LEU A 455 19.99 16.73 -3.39
N SER A 456 19.20 17.67 -2.88
CA SER A 456 17.96 18.10 -3.53
C SER A 456 18.24 18.69 -4.93
N LEU A 457 19.33 19.46 -5.09
CA LEU A 457 19.73 19.96 -6.40
C LEU A 457 20.18 18.86 -7.36
N LEU A 458 20.82 17.79 -6.86
CA LEU A 458 21.10 16.58 -7.65
C LEU A 458 19.79 15.97 -8.17
N GLU A 459 18.85 15.67 -7.28
CA GLU A 459 17.55 15.07 -7.63
C GLU A 459 16.76 15.92 -8.65
N ILE A 460 16.73 17.25 -8.42
CA ILE A 460 16.00 18.20 -9.28
C ILE A 460 16.70 18.36 -10.65
N SER A 461 18.03 18.42 -10.66
CA SER A 461 18.79 18.63 -11.90
C SER A 461 18.74 17.38 -12.77
N THR A 462 18.91 16.18 -12.21
CA THR A 462 18.81 14.93 -12.96
C THR A 462 17.38 14.72 -13.48
N TYR A 463 16.34 15.10 -12.72
CA TYR A 463 14.96 15.07 -13.23
C TYR A 463 14.74 15.88 -14.53
N SER A 464 15.55 16.92 -14.79
CA SER A 464 15.40 17.74 -16.00
C SER A 464 15.58 16.97 -17.31
N GLN A 465 16.22 15.79 -17.28
CA GLN A 465 16.31 14.87 -18.41
C GLN A 465 14.95 14.32 -18.86
N VAL A 466 13.91 14.43 -18.03
CA VAL A 466 12.53 14.04 -18.36
C VAL A 466 11.83 15.09 -19.23
N ILE A 467 12.30 16.34 -19.22
CA ILE A 467 11.64 17.50 -19.86
C ILE A 467 11.51 17.35 -21.40
N PRO A 468 12.52 16.86 -22.14
CA PRO A 468 12.41 16.61 -23.58
C PRO A 468 11.32 15.59 -23.95
N TYR A 469 11.02 14.65 -23.05
CA TYR A 469 10.02 13.60 -23.26
C TYR A 469 8.59 14.06 -22.97
N LEU A 470 8.40 15.26 -22.41
CA LEU A 470 7.08 15.84 -22.23
C LEU A 470 6.55 16.41 -23.56
N PRO A 471 5.25 16.24 -23.88
CA PRO A 471 4.66 16.86 -25.07
C PRO A 471 4.58 18.39 -24.89
N PRO A 472 4.74 19.19 -25.97
CA PRO A 472 4.62 20.64 -25.89
C PRO A 472 3.21 21.04 -25.42
N PRO A 473 3.09 22.01 -24.49
CA PRO A 473 1.79 22.39 -23.93
C PRO A 473 0.85 22.96 -25.00
N LYS A 474 -0.37 22.40 -25.11
CA LYS A 474 -1.45 22.99 -25.93
C LYS A 474 -1.94 24.30 -25.29
N PRO A 475 -2.34 25.33 -26.06
CA PRO A 475 -2.83 26.59 -25.51
C PRO A 475 -4.05 26.36 -24.61
N VAL A 476 -3.94 26.71 -23.32
CA VAL A 476 -5.00 26.51 -22.33
C VAL A 476 -6.14 27.50 -22.57
N THR A 477 -7.10 27.11 -23.41
CA THR A 477 -8.40 27.77 -23.51
C THR A 477 -9.45 26.87 -22.84
N ARG A 478 -9.98 27.32 -21.70
CA ARG A 478 -11.06 26.70 -20.87
C ARG A 478 -10.64 25.60 -19.88
N LEU A 479 -10.01 26.00 -18.77
CA LEU A 479 -9.95 25.17 -17.54
C LEU A 479 -10.07 26.00 -16.24
N ARG A 480 -10.48 27.28 -16.35
CA ARG A 480 -10.63 28.19 -15.19
C ARG A 480 -11.95 28.04 -14.43
N SER A 481 -12.95 27.35 -14.98
CA SER A 481 -14.29 27.24 -14.37
C SER A 481 -14.46 26.04 -13.42
N GLN A 482 -13.69 24.94 -13.61
CA GLN A 482 -13.79 23.75 -12.75
C GLN A 482 -13.00 23.90 -11.44
N LEU A 483 -11.75 24.37 -11.48
CA LEU A 483 -10.88 24.47 -10.30
C LEU A 483 -11.33 25.50 -9.23
N ARG A 484 -12.20 26.45 -9.56
CA ARG A 484 -12.75 27.42 -8.58
C ARG A 484 -13.90 26.85 -7.74
N ARG A 485 -14.52 25.73 -8.13
CA ARG A 485 -15.61 25.12 -7.35
C ARG A 485 -15.08 24.26 -6.20
N ASP A 486 -14.00 23.51 -6.43
CA ASP A 486 -13.47 22.57 -5.43
C ASP A 486 -12.80 23.25 -4.22
N VAL A 487 -12.23 24.45 -4.41
CA VAL A 487 -11.55 25.18 -3.32
C VAL A 487 -12.53 25.94 -2.42
N ASN A 488 -13.70 26.31 -2.91
CA ASN A 488 -14.69 27.07 -2.13
C ASN A 488 -15.66 26.18 -1.33
N HIS A 489 -15.76 24.88 -1.65
CA HIS A 489 -16.73 24.01 -0.98
C HIS A 489 -16.35 23.65 0.48
N LYS A 490 -15.11 23.93 0.92
CA LYS A 490 -14.66 23.72 2.31
C LYS A 490 -14.86 24.91 3.25
N ARG A 491 -15.41 26.06 2.82
CA ARG A 491 -15.45 27.29 3.65
C ARG A 491 -16.82 27.79 4.11
N ASP A 492 -17.94 27.33 3.55
CA ASP A 492 -19.26 27.83 3.93
C ASP A 492 -20.20 26.68 4.34
N GLN A 493 -20.21 26.32 5.62
CA GLN A 493 -21.37 25.68 6.25
C GLN A 493 -21.57 26.26 7.67
N GLY A 494 -22.40 27.30 7.76
CA GLY A 494 -23.12 27.69 8.97
C GLY A 494 -24.59 27.25 8.84
N PRO A 495 -25.33 27.12 9.97
CA PRO A 495 -26.60 26.40 9.99
C PRO A 495 -27.72 27.28 9.44
N VAL A 496 -28.73 26.65 8.81
CA VAL A 496 -30.18 26.92 8.93
C VAL A 496 -30.94 26.43 7.68
N GLY A 497 -32.05 25.72 7.92
CA GLY A 497 -33.29 25.99 7.19
C GLY A 497 -33.83 24.87 6.30
N TYR A 498 -34.61 23.96 6.87
CA TYR A 498 -35.54 23.09 6.14
C TYR A 498 -36.60 23.93 5.42
N HIS A 499 -36.70 23.81 4.08
CA HIS A 499 -37.93 24.12 3.36
C HIS A 499 -38.19 23.09 2.25
N ARG A 500 -39.37 22.45 2.37
CA ARG A 500 -40.01 21.58 1.38
C ARG A 500 -40.25 22.31 0.06
N GLY A 501 -39.94 21.66 -1.05
CA GLY A 501 -40.39 22.06 -2.39
C GLY A 501 -40.44 20.86 -3.33
N GLN A 502 -41.65 20.39 -3.64
CA GLN A 502 -41.92 19.46 -4.75
C GLN A 502 -41.61 20.14 -6.10
N ARG A 503 -41.06 19.42 -7.08
CA ARG A 503 -41.66 19.24 -8.44
C ARG A 503 -40.75 18.52 -9.44
N GLU A 504 -41.40 17.56 -10.11
CA GLU A 504 -41.39 17.21 -11.55
C GLU A 504 -40.13 16.68 -12.25
N GLN A 505 -40.26 15.41 -12.70
CA GLN A 505 -39.40 14.69 -13.64
C GLN A 505 -39.60 15.16 -15.10
N PRO A 506 -38.58 15.08 -15.97
CA PRO A 506 -38.78 15.04 -17.42
C PRO A 506 -38.55 13.64 -18.02
N ASN A 507 -39.54 13.23 -18.80
CA ASN A 507 -39.60 12.02 -19.64
C ASN A 507 -38.43 11.89 -20.63
N PHE A 508 -37.82 10.70 -20.69
CA PHE A 508 -36.97 10.27 -21.82
C PHE A 508 -37.79 9.52 -22.88
N ARG A 509 -37.58 9.90 -24.15
CA ARG A 509 -38.23 9.34 -25.35
C ARG A 509 -37.80 7.89 -25.61
N LYS A 510 -38.79 7.05 -25.91
CA LYS A 510 -38.66 5.67 -26.40
C LYS A 510 -38.19 5.65 -27.86
N GLU A 511 -37.14 4.89 -28.15
CA GLU A 511 -36.94 4.27 -29.46
C GLU A 511 -37.25 2.77 -29.36
N ARG A 512 -38.07 2.30 -30.31
CA ARG A 512 -38.62 0.94 -30.38
C ARG A 512 -37.57 -0.04 -30.95
N PHE A 513 -37.17 -1.04 -30.18
CA PHE A 513 -36.60 -2.28 -30.73
C PHE A 513 -37.73 -3.21 -31.19
N ARG A 514 -37.60 -3.76 -32.41
CA ARG A 514 -38.52 -4.75 -32.98
C ARG A 514 -38.44 -6.07 -32.19
N ALA A 515 -39.61 -6.65 -31.93
CA ALA A 515 -39.78 -7.92 -31.23
C ALA A 515 -39.55 -9.11 -32.18
N SER A 516 -38.55 -9.95 -31.88
CA SER A 516 -38.55 -11.40 -32.18
C SER A 516 -37.37 -12.20 -31.60
N GLU A 517 -36.37 -11.59 -30.95
CA GLU A 517 -35.19 -12.33 -30.47
C GLU A 517 -35.13 -12.34 -28.93
N ARG A 518 -35.27 -13.53 -28.32
CA ARG A 518 -34.99 -13.77 -26.89
C ARG A 518 -33.56 -14.28 -26.77
N PHE A 519 -32.78 -13.76 -25.81
CA PHE A 519 -31.35 -14.07 -25.65
C PHE A 519 -31.07 -14.74 -24.31
N SER A 520 -30.04 -15.58 -24.23
CA SER A 520 -29.63 -16.21 -22.97
C SER A 520 -28.73 -15.27 -22.16
N SER A 521 -28.82 -15.27 -20.83
CA SER A 521 -28.08 -14.31 -20.00
C SER A 521 -26.99 -14.94 -19.12
N THR A 522 -25.83 -14.29 -19.08
CA THR A 522 -24.72 -14.57 -18.17
C THR A 522 -24.66 -13.50 -17.08
N ARG A 523 -24.36 -13.90 -15.84
CA ARG A 523 -24.48 -13.00 -14.69
C ARG A 523 -23.34 -13.14 -13.67
N ALA A 524 -22.99 -12.01 -13.06
CA ALA A 524 -22.08 -11.88 -11.92
C ALA A 524 -22.67 -10.92 -10.86
N LEU A 525 -22.55 -11.25 -9.57
CA LEU A 525 -22.94 -10.40 -8.43
C LEU A 525 -21.68 -9.81 -7.76
N GLN A 526 -21.69 -8.52 -7.43
CA GLN A 526 -20.48 -7.72 -7.30
C GLN A 526 -20.15 -7.20 -5.90
N CYS A 527 -18.89 -7.37 -5.49
CA CYS A 527 -18.28 -6.67 -4.35
C CYS A 527 -17.50 -5.39 -4.75
N VAL A 528 -17.09 -5.30 -6.02
CA VAL A 528 -16.53 -4.10 -6.66
C VAL A 528 -17.69 -3.31 -7.30
N PRO A 529 -17.67 -1.99 -7.51
CA PRO A 529 -18.82 -1.30 -8.12
C PRO A 529 -19.02 -1.74 -9.59
N ALA A 530 -20.27 -1.90 -10.04
CA ALA A 530 -20.63 -2.24 -11.44
C ALA A 530 -20.09 -1.31 -12.52
N THR A 531 -19.52 -0.18 -12.12
CA THR A 531 -19.02 0.89 -12.97
C THR A 531 -17.50 1.09 -12.89
N VAL A 532 -16.75 0.36 -12.05
CA VAL A 532 -15.28 0.51 -12.00
C VAL A 532 -14.63 -0.19 -13.17
N GLN A 533 -13.98 0.61 -14.01
CA GLN A 533 -13.19 0.13 -15.14
C GLN A 533 -11.89 -0.52 -14.67
N ILE A 534 -11.49 -1.62 -15.32
CA ILE A 534 -10.27 -2.38 -14.98
C ILE A 534 -9.02 -1.48 -15.04
N ASP A 535 -8.96 -0.53 -15.97
CA ASP A 535 -7.82 0.38 -16.12
C ASP A 535 -7.58 1.25 -14.88
N ASN A 536 -8.65 1.66 -14.18
CA ASN A 536 -8.58 2.42 -12.94
C ASN A 536 -8.32 1.52 -11.73
N PHE A 537 -8.81 0.28 -11.75
CA PHE A 537 -8.62 -0.67 -10.65
C PHE A 537 -7.22 -1.28 -10.62
N PHE A 538 -6.71 -1.72 -11.77
CA PHE A 538 -5.39 -2.35 -11.90
C PHE A 538 -4.83 -2.23 -13.33
N ALA A 539 -4.29 -1.05 -13.65
CA ALA A 539 -3.82 -0.67 -14.98
C ALA A 539 -2.81 -1.65 -15.61
N LYS A 540 -1.88 -2.20 -14.80
CA LYS A 540 -0.87 -3.15 -15.25
C LYS A 540 -1.51 -4.46 -15.76
N SER A 541 -2.45 -5.01 -15.00
CA SER A 541 -3.20 -6.19 -15.46
C SER A 541 -3.99 -5.87 -16.73
N PHE A 542 -4.68 -4.73 -16.77
CA PHE A 542 -5.47 -4.34 -17.94
C PHE A 542 -4.66 -4.23 -19.23
N SER A 543 -3.38 -3.83 -19.16
CA SER A 543 -2.54 -3.76 -20.37
C SER A 543 -2.25 -5.16 -20.96
N GLU A 544 -2.26 -6.21 -20.14
CA GLU A 544 -2.01 -7.59 -20.51
C GLU A 544 -3.28 -8.40 -20.86
N VAL A 545 -4.46 -7.93 -20.45
CA VAL A 545 -5.75 -8.55 -20.83
C VAL A 545 -5.86 -8.70 -22.35
N ASN A 546 -6.47 -9.79 -22.83
CA ASN A 546 -6.73 -9.98 -24.24
C ASN A 546 -7.50 -8.77 -24.83
N PRO A 547 -7.00 -8.14 -25.92
CA PRO A 547 -7.65 -6.98 -26.54
C PRO A 547 -9.13 -7.16 -26.89
N GLU A 548 -9.57 -8.38 -27.22
CA GLU A 548 -10.99 -8.68 -27.51
C GLU A 548 -11.91 -8.45 -26.29
N HIS A 549 -11.35 -8.44 -25.09
CA HIS A 549 -12.05 -8.26 -23.82
C HIS A 549 -11.79 -6.88 -23.20
N LYS A 550 -11.20 -5.94 -23.95
CA LYS A 550 -11.01 -4.56 -23.52
C LYS A 550 -12.09 -3.66 -24.08
N SER A 551 -13.07 -3.34 -23.25
CA SER A 551 -14.11 -2.36 -23.54
C SER A 551 -14.19 -1.32 -22.43
N LYS A 552 -14.88 -0.21 -22.70
CA LYS A 552 -15.18 0.79 -21.66
C LYS A 552 -16.06 0.25 -20.52
N TYR A 553 -16.61 -0.95 -20.67
CA TYR A 553 -17.47 -1.60 -19.68
C TYR A 553 -16.76 -2.76 -18.97
N SER A 554 -15.53 -3.10 -19.33
CA SER A 554 -14.79 -4.17 -18.66
C SER A 554 -14.60 -3.81 -17.19
N ALA A 555 -14.92 -4.75 -16.30
CA ALA A 555 -14.72 -4.61 -14.86
C ALA A 555 -13.90 -5.79 -14.33
N TRP A 556 -13.19 -5.55 -13.23
CA TRP A 556 -12.26 -6.51 -12.65
C TRP A 556 -12.95 -7.86 -12.40
N GLU A 557 -12.31 -8.95 -12.85
CA GLU A 557 -12.77 -10.34 -12.62
C GLU A 557 -14.14 -10.74 -13.23
N THR A 558 -14.67 -9.96 -14.19
CA THR A 558 -15.99 -10.21 -14.79
C THR A 558 -15.91 -10.42 -16.31
N PRO A 559 -16.88 -11.15 -16.91
CA PRO A 559 -16.99 -11.24 -18.36
C PRO A 559 -17.18 -9.86 -19.01
N ASP A 560 -16.40 -9.57 -20.05
CA ASP A 560 -16.54 -8.31 -20.79
C ASP A 560 -17.91 -8.21 -21.49
N PRO A 561 -18.74 -7.20 -21.19
CA PRO A 561 -20.09 -7.11 -21.74
C PRO A 561 -20.13 -6.99 -23.26
N VAL A 562 -19.17 -6.30 -23.88
CA VAL A 562 -19.17 -6.08 -25.34
C VAL A 562 -18.85 -7.38 -26.07
N PHE A 563 -17.85 -8.12 -25.60
CA PHE A 563 -17.53 -9.43 -26.14
C PHE A 563 -18.72 -10.37 -26.05
N TRP A 564 -19.28 -10.59 -24.85
CA TRP A 564 -20.31 -11.61 -24.64
C TRP A 564 -21.63 -11.27 -25.33
N THR A 565 -22.01 -9.98 -25.38
CA THR A 565 -23.20 -9.55 -26.13
C THR A 565 -23.05 -9.75 -27.63
N SER A 566 -21.84 -9.57 -28.19
CA SER A 566 -21.57 -9.91 -29.60
C SER A 566 -21.74 -11.41 -29.91
N LYS A 567 -21.73 -12.27 -28.89
CA LYS A 567 -21.95 -13.73 -28.99
C LYS A 567 -23.38 -14.14 -28.67
N GLY A 568 -24.33 -13.20 -28.64
CA GLY A 568 -25.75 -13.48 -28.39
C GLY A 568 -26.08 -13.78 -26.93
N TYR A 569 -25.30 -13.24 -25.99
CA TYR A 569 -25.61 -13.28 -24.55
C TYR A 569 -26.09 -11.92 -24.03
N VAL A 570 -26.87 -11.91 -22.96
CA VAL A 570 -27.09 -10.71 -22.13
C VAL A 570 -26.19 -10.79 -20.92
N VAL A 571 -25.40 -9.74 -20.63
CA VAL A 571 -24.58 -9.69 -19.42
C VAL A 571 -25.28 -8.85 -18.36
N VAL A 572 -25.57 -9.45 -17.22
CA VAL A 572 -26.16 -8.78 -16.05
C VAL A 572 -25.11 -8.66 -14.95
N ARG A 573 -24.88 -7.43 -14.46
CA ARG A 573 -24.06 -7.16 -13.28
C ARG A 573 -24.89 -6.43 -12.25
N CYS A 574 -24.75 -6.79 -10.98
CA CYS A 574 -25.54 -6.19 -9.91
C CYS A 574 -24.65 -5.92 -8.70
N ASP A 575 -24.80 -4.73 -8.13
CA ASP A 575 -24.18 -4.39 -6.85
C ASP A 575 -24.83 -5.21 -5.73
N GLU A 576 -24.00 -5.88 -4.93
CA GLU A 576 -24.44 -6.63 -3.75
C GLU A 576 -25.03 -5.69 -2.69
N ARG A 577 -25.93 -6.21 -1.85
CA ARG A 577 -26.54 -5.45 -0.75
C ARG A 577 -25.49 -4.74 0.12
N GLY A 578 -25.68 -3.45 0.35
CA GLY A 578 -24.77 -2.60 1.13
C GLY A 578 -23.58 -2.04 0.35
N LEU A 579 -23.47 -2.32 -0.96
CA LEU A 579 -22.41 -1.86 -1.85
C LEU A 579 -22.96 -1.10 -3.05
N GLY A 580 -22.10 -0.30 -3.70
CA GLY A 580 -22.45 0.37 -4.95
C GLY A 580 -23.69 1.25 -4.79
N GLN A 581 -24.72 0.98 -5.57
CA GLN A 581 -26.03 1.65 -5.49
C GLN A 581 -27.10 0.84 -4.74
N SER A 582 -26.73 -0.26 -4.09
CA SER A 582 -27.64 -1.14 -3.36
C SER A 582 -27.61 -0.84 -1.85
N PRO A 583 -28.67 -0.25 -1.25
CA PRO A 583 -28.73 -0.01 0.18
C PRO A 583 -28.76 -1.31 1.00
N GLY A 584 -28.54 -1.19 2.31
CA GLY A 584 -28.66 -2.28 3.28
C GLY A 584 -27.36 -2.56 4.03
N LEU A 585 -27.37 -3.65 4.81
CA LEU A 585 -26.21 -4.11 5.57
C LEU A 585 -25.13 -4.69 4.64
N LEU A 586 -23.94 -4.11 4.67
CA LEU A 586 -22.72 -4.66 4.06
C LEU A 586 -22.23 -5.85 4.90
N ASP A 587 -22.55 -7.07 4.47
CA ASP A 587 -22.06 -8.32 5.06
C ASP A 587 -21.76 -9.31 3.94
N THR A 588 -20.58 -9.15 3.35
CA THR A 588 -20.09 -9.94 2.22
C THR A 588 -20.05 -11.43 2.51
N MET A 589 -20.32 -12.26 1.50
CA MET A 589 -20.38 -13.74 1.57
C MET A 589 -21.38 -14.28 2.62
N SER A 590 -22.30 -13.45 3.09
CA SER A 590 -23.31 -13.85 4.08
C SER A 590 -24.49 -14.57 3.43
N ARG A 591 -25.29 -15.21 4.28
CA ARG A 591 -26.60 -15.72 3.86
C ARG A 591 -27.45 -14.63 3.20
N GLY A 592 -27.47 -13.43 3.76
CA GLY A 592 -28.27 -12.32 3.24
C GLY A 592 -27.89 -11.94 1.81
N THR A 593 -26.60 -12.01 1.47
CA THR A 593 -26.16 -11.69 0.11
C THR A 593 -26.43 -12.82 -0.87
N SER A 594 -26.36 -14.08 -0.43
CA SER A 594 -26.80 -15.23 -1.23
C SER A 594 -28.30 -15.22 -1.53
N GLU A 595 -29.12 -14.70 -0.60
CA GLU A 595 -30.57 -14.52 -0.76
C GLU A 595 -30.88 -13.43 -1.78
N CYS A 596 -30.22 -12.27 -1.68
CA CYS A 596 -30.35 -11.25 -2.72
C CYS A 596 -29.86 -11.75 -4.08
N PHE A 597 -28.82 -12.60 -4.14
CA PHE A 597 -28.36 -13.15 -5.42
C PHE A 597 -29.40 -14.09 -6.03
N PHE A 598 -30.03 -14.95 -5.20
CA PHE A 598 -31.13 -15.82 -5.60
C PHE A 598 -32.25 -15.02 -6.28
N ASP A 599 -32.74 -13.97 -5.63
CA ASP A 599 -33.85 -13.15 -6.15
C ASP A 599 -33.53 -12.55 -7.51
N VAL A 600 -32.31 -12.06 -7.67
CA VAL A 600 -31.95 -11.42 -8.93
C VAL A 600 -31.69 -12.46 -10.05
N VAL A 601 -31.37 -13.72 -9.72
CA VAL A 601 -31.30 -14.80 -10.73
C VAL A 601 -32.69 -15.07 -11.27
N GLU A 602 -33.68 -15.22 -10.39
CA GLU A 602 -35.07 -15.43 -10.80
C GLU A 602 -35.63 -14.22 -11.56
N TRP A 603 -35.37 -13.01 -11.05
CA TRP A 603 -35.74 -11.78 -11.75
C TRP A 603 -35.16 -11.73 -13.17
N ALA A 604 -33.88 -12.06 -13.35
CA ALA A 604 -33.23 -12.05 -14.66
C ALA A 604 -33.81 -13.13 -15.59
N ALA A 605 -34.25 -14.28 -15.05
CA ALA A 605 -34.89 -15.33 -15.82
C ALA A 605 -36.26 -14.91 -16.37
N GLU A 606 -36.97 -14.04 -15.65
CA GLU A 606 -38.31 -13.59 -16.02
C GLU A 606 -38.33 -12.38 -16.94
N GLN A 607 -37.18 -11.77 -17.24
CA GLN A 607 -37.12 -10.60 -18.11
C GLN A 607 -37.48 -10.93 -19.57
N PRO A 608 -38.13 -10.01 -20.31
CA PRO A 608 -38.57 -10.28 -21.69
C PRO A 608 -37.41 -10.48 -22.68
N TRP A 609 -36.22 -9.99 -22.35
CA TRP A 609 -35.00 -10.20 -23.12
C TRP A 609 -34.30 -11.54 -22.82
N SER A 610 -34.75 -12.25 -21.78
CA SER A 610 -34.16 -13.51 -21.32
C SER A 610 -34.83 -14.72 -21.99
N SER A 611 -34.05 -15.77 -22.22
CA SER A 611 -34.56 -17.10 -22.60
C SER A 611 -35.13 -17.89 -21.42
N GLY A 612 -35.02 -17.35 -20.19
CA GLY A 612 -35.35 -18.05 -18.96
C GLY A 612 -34.21 -18.89 -18.39
N LYS A 613 -33.06 -18.93 -19.08
CA LYS A 613 -31.86 -19.68 -18.66
C LYS A 613 -30.72 -18.73 -18.30
N ILE A 614 -30.24 -18.85 -17.06
CA ILE A 614 -29.18 -18.03 -16.47
C ILE A 614 -27.93 -18.89 -16.29
N GLY A 615 -26.78 -18.38 -16.73
CA GLY A 615 -25.47 -18.93 -16.34
C GLY A 615 -24.70 -17.95 -15.47
N LEU A 616 -23.96 -18.47 -14.49
CA LEU A 616 -23.08 -17.64 -13.68
C LEU A 616 -21.63 -17.82 -14.12
N LEU A 617 -20.90 -16.71 -14.19
CA LEU A 617 -19.50 -16.67 -14.63
C LEU A 617 -18.78 -15.48 -13.98
N GLY A 618 -17.58 -15.74 -13.45
CA GLY A 618 -16.72 -14.72 -12.84
C GLY A 618 -15.64 -15.37 -11.99
N ILE A 619 -14.67 -14.56 -11.56
CA ILE A 619 -13.47 -15.01 -10.85
C ILE A 619 -13.60 -14.78 -9.32
N SER A 620 -12.82 -15.44 -8.47
CA SER A 620 -12.64 -15.09 -7.04
C SER A 620 -13.94 -14.96 -6.24
N TYR A 621 -14.27 -13.75 -5.77
CA TYR A 621 -15.48 -13.45 -5.01
C TYR A 621 -16.74 -13.81 -5.82
N TYR A 622 -16.73 -13.53 -7.12
CA TYR A 622 -17.82 -13.89 -8.02
C TYR A 622 -18.02 -15.39 -8.05
N ALA A 623 -16.93 -16.15 -8.27
CA ALA A 623 -16.94 -17.60 -8.26
C ALA A 623 -17.42 -18.18 -6.92
N GLY A 624 -16.93 -17.64 -5.80
CA GLY A 624 -17.38 -18.02 -4.46
C GLY A 624 -18.87 -17.76 -4.22
N SER A 625 -19.42 -16.71 -4.80
CA SER A 625 -20.85 -16.38 -4.74
C SER A 625 -21.70 -17.33 -5.59
N GLN A 626 -21.16 -17.84 -6.72
CA GLN A 626 -21.86 -18.82 -7.57
C GLN A 626 -22.18 -20.10 -6.78
N TRP A 627 -21.21 -20.63 -6.05
CA TRP A 627 -21.41 -21.83 -5.23
C TRP A 627 -22.56 -21.66 -4.23
N ARG A 628 -22.57 -20.54 -3.52
CA ARG A 628 -23.58 -20.22 -2.51
C ARG A 628 -24.97 -20.09 -3.08
N VAL A 629 -25.13 -19.32 -4.16
CA VAL A 629 -26.45 -19.12 -4.76
C VAL A 629 -26.95 -20.38 -5.46
N ALA A 630 -26.06 -21.17 -6.07
CA ALA A 630 -26.44 -22.40 -6.75
C ALA A 630 -26.97 -23.47 -5.78
N ALA A 631 -26.41 -23.53 -4.56
CA ALA A 631 -26.90 -24.42 -3.50
C ALA A 631 -28.32 -24.08 -3.06
N ARG A 632 -28.79 -22.85 -3.33
CA ARG A 632 -30.17 -22.43 -3.04
C ARG A 632 -31.16 -22.76 -4.15
N LYS A 633 -30.68 -23.28 -5.29
CA LYS A 633 -31.51 -23.74 -6.43
C LYS A 633 -32.50 -22.69 -6.98
N PRO A 634 -32.08 -21.45 -7.29
CA PRO A 634 -32.97 -20.46 -7.90
C PRO A 634 -33.54 -20.92 -9.23
N LYS A 635 -34.81 -20.59 -9.48
CA LYS A 635 -35.46 -20.88 -10.75
C LYS A 635 -34.74 -20.16 -11.90
N GLY A 636 -34.55 -20.89 -13.00
CA GLY A 636 -33.89 -20.37 -14.20
C GLY A 636 -32.37 -20.46 -14.19
N LEU A 637 -31.71 -20.76 -13.06
CA LEU A 637 -30.28 -21.08 -13.06
C LEU A 637 -30.04 -22.40 -13.80
N ALA A 638 -29.24 -22.35 -14.86
CA ALA A 638 -29.04 -23.45 -15.77
C ALA A 638 -27.59 -23.95 -15.84
N ALA A 639 -26.60 -23.16 -15.40
CA ALA A 639 -25.20 -23.60 -15.28
C ALA A 639 -24.38 -22.61 -14.42
N ILE A 640 -23.28 -23.08 -13.83
CA ILE A 640 -22.27 -22.22 -13.17
C ILE A 640 -20.85 -22.51 -13.65
N VAL A 641 -20.03 -21.46 -13.73
CA VAL A 641 -18.62 -21.51 -14.08
C VAL A 641 -17.81 -20.77 -13.01
N PRO A 642 -17.62 -21.38 -11.83
CA PRO A 642 -16.80 -20.81 -10.76
C PRO A 642 -15.31 -20.89 -11.13
N TRP A 643 -14.78 -19.76 -11.59
CA TRP A 643 -13.37 -19.62 -11.95
C TRP A 643 -12.55 -19.16 -10.74
N GLU A 644 -11.65 -20.01 -10.22
CA GLU A 644 -10.87 -19.70 -9.02
C GLU A 644 -11.74 -19.16 -7.86
N GLY A 645 -12.65 -19.98 -7.31
CA GLY A 645 -13.61 -19.59 -6.28
C GLY A 645 -13.57 -20.44 -5.02
N MET A 646 -13.52 -19.78 -3.86
CA MET A 646 -13.59 -20.47 -2.55
C MET A 646 -14.97 -21.09 -2.30
N THR A 647 -14.99 -22.27 -1.69
CA THR A 647 -16.24 -22.95 -1.29
C THR A 647 -16.49 -22.85 0.21
N ASP A 648 -15.43 -22.95 1.01
CA ASP A 648 -15.47 -22.89 2.45
C ASP A 648 -14.93 -21.53 2.91
N TYR A 649 -15.80 -20.68 3.44
CA TYR A 649 -15.41 -19.33 3.84
C TYR A 649 -14.34 -19.33 4.93
N TYR A 650 -14.40 -20.32 5.83
CA TYR A 650 -13.45 -20.48 6.92
C TYR A 650 -12.13 -21.06 6.40
N ARG A 651 -12.15 -22.26 5.81
CA ARG A 651 -10.93 -23.05 5.53
C ARG A 651 -10.16 -22.58 4.31
N ASP A 652 -10.84 -22.05 3.30
CA ASP A 652 -10.20 -21.67 2.02
C ASP A 652 -9.70 -20.22 2.05
N ARG A 653 -10.14 -19.40 3.01
CA ARG A 653 -9.92 -17.95 2.98
C ARG A 653 -9.56 -17.35 4.33
N CYS A 654 -10.40 -17.53 5.34
CA CYS A 654 -10.25 -16.78 6.58
C CYS A 654 -9.23 -17.41 7.54
N ARG A 655 -9.26 -18.73 7.67
CA ARG A 655 -8.49 -19.49 8.66
C ARG A 655 -7.93 -20.78 8.06
N HIS A 656 -6.72 -20.71 7.50
CA HIS A 656 -6.01 -21.89 7.02
C HIS A 656 -5.56 -22.75 8.20
N GLY A 657 -6.03 -23.99 8.28
CA GLY A 657 -5.70 -24.86 9.42
C GLY A 657 -6.20 -24.37 10.78
N GLY A 658 -7.15 -23.41 10.79
CA GLY A 658 -7.58 -22.70 12.00
C GLY A 658 -6.75 -21.46 12.39
N ILE A 659 -5.70 -21.14 11.62
CA ILE A 659 -4.83 -19.98 11.82
C ILE A 659 -5.35 -18.81 10.99
N LEU A 660 -5.51 -17.61 11.58
CA LEU A 660 -6.06 -16.45 10.87
C LEU A 660 -5.16 -15.97 9.73
N SER A 661 -5.65 -15.99 8.49
CA SER A 661 -4.98 -15.44 7.30
C SER A 661 -5.35 -13.96 7.14
N ASN A 662 -4.74 -13.10 7.94
CA ASN A 662 -5.14 -11.70 8.08
C ASN A 662 -4.65 -10.79 6.94
N GLY A 663 -3.51 -11.10 6.31
CA GLY A 663 -2.86 -10.19 5.35
C GLY A 663 -3.77 -9.84 4.17
N PHE A 664 -4.29 -10.86 3.48
CA PHE A 664 -5.15 -10.70 2.31
C PHE A 664 -6.49 -10.05 2.68
N ILE A 665 -7.12 -10.48 3.79
CA ILE A 665 -8.41 -9.92 4.23
C ILE A 665 -8.28 -8.42 4.47
N LYS A 666 -7.22 -7.99 5.16
CA LYS A 666 -6.96 -6.57 5.42
C LYS A 666 -6.80 -5.77 4.13
N PHE A 667 -5.98 -6.26 3.21
CA PHE A 667 -5.79 -5.62 1.90
C PHE A 667 -7.12 -5.55 1.12
N TRP A 668 -7.78 -6.68 0.93
CA TRP A 668 -9.00 -6.80 0.13
C TRP A 668 -10.15 -5.97 0.71
N TRP A 669 -10.40 -6.05 2.02
CA TRP A 669 -11.49 -5.32 2.68
C TRP A 669 -11.30 -3.81 2.58
N ASN A 670 -10.12 -3.33 2.99
CA ASN A 670 -9.84 -1.90 3.09
C ASN A 670 -9.75 -1.23 1.72
N ARG A 671 -9.21 -1.94 0.72
CA ARG A 671 -9.02 -1.40 -0.63
C ARG A 671 -10.27 -1.56 -1.51
N GLN A 672 -10.92 -2.72 -1.47
CA GLN A 672 -11.92 -3.09 -2.49
C GLN A 672 -13.37 -2.98 -1.98
N VAL A 673 -13.62 -3.34 -0.73
CA VAL A 673 -15.00 -3.53 -0.24
C VAL A 673 -15.52 -2.27 0.47
N VAL A 674 -14.85 -1.83 1.53
CA VAL A 674 -15.34 -0.72 2.37
C VAL A 674 -15.29 0.63 1.64
N THR A 675 -14.47 0.73 0.59
CA THR A 675 -14.41 1.87 -0.34
C THR A 675 -15.63 1.93 -1.25
N ASN A 676 -16.31 0.80 -1.48
CA ASN A 676 -17.53 0.69 -2.27
C ASN A 676 -18.81 0.67 -1.40
N GLN A 677 -18.72 0.92 -0.08
CA GLN A 677 -19.88 0.92 0.79
C GLN A 677 -20.97 1.89 0.30
N TYR A 678 -22.22 1.43 0.29
CA TYR A 678 -23.38 2.26 -0.04
C TYR A 678 -23.47 3.49 0.89
N GLY A 679 -23.69 4.67 0.31
CA GLY A 679 -23.76 5.94 1.04
C GLY A 679 -22.39 6.52 1.42
N LYS A 680 -21.27 5.91 1.03
CA LYS A 680 -19.94 6.46 1.28
C LYS A 680 -19.65 7.66 0.36
N PRO A 681 -19.22 8.82 0.89
CA PRO A 681 -18.89 9.99 0.07
C PRO A 681 -17.61 9.81 -0.75
N GLY A 682 -17.56 10.45 -1.93
CA GLY A 682 -16.33 10.66 -2.70
C GLY A 682 -15.83 9.45 -3.51
N ARG A 683 -16.71 8.51 -3.87
CA ARG A 683 -16.38 7.39 -4.76
C ARG A 683 -16.08 7.88 -6.17
N ALA A 684 -16.88 8.81 -6.70
CA ALA A 684 -16.65 9.36 -8.04
C ALA A 684 -15.33 10.14 -8.12
N ALA A 685 -15.04 10.95 -7.11
CA ALA A 685 -13.80 11.72 -7.02
C ALA A 685 -12.55 10.83 -6.94
N SER A 686 -12.65 9.68 -6.27
CA SER A 686 -11.57 8.68 -6.16
C SER A 686 -11.52 7.69 -7.33
N LYS A 687 -12.40 7.83 -8.34
CA LYS A 687 -12.59 6.90 -9.47
C LYS A 687 -12.92 5.46 -9.02
N TRP A 688 -13.53 5.32 -7.84
CA TRP A 688 -13.88 4.05 -7.21
C TRP A 688 -15.39 3.76 -7.32
N GLY A 689 -15.96 4.07 -8.48
CA GLY A 689 -17.39 3.96 -8.77
C GLY A 689 -18.11 5.32 -8.73
N GLU A 690 -19.40 5.32 -9.05
CA GLU A 690 -20.23 6.53 -8.97
C GLU A 690 -20.60 6.83 -7.50
N ASP A 691 -20.80 8.11 -7.17
CA ASP A 691 -21.34 8.49 -5.87
C ASP A 691 -22.77 7.93 -5.71
N THR A 692 -23.21 7.74 -4.47
CA THR A 692 -24.53 7.15 -4.19
C THR A 692 -25.62 8.10 -4.66
N VAL A 693 -26.54 7.62 -5.51
CA VAL A 693 -27.58 8.47 -6.13
C VAL A 693 -28.50 9.10 -5.08
N GLU A 694 -28.77 8.38 -3.99
CA GLU A 694 -29.59 8.85 -2.87
C GLU A 694 -28.84 9.80 -1.90
N GLY A 695 -27.55 10.01 -2.12
CA GLY A 695 -26.70 10.87 -1.28
C GLY A 695 -25.85 10.10 -0.25
N ASP A 696 -25.06 10.86 0.49
CA ASP A 696 -24.10 10.33 1.46
C ASP A 696 -24.78 10.02 2.80
N LEU A 697 -24.35 8.93 3.44
CA LEU A 697 -24.75 8.57 4.79
C LEU A 697 -23.72 9.08 5.82
N PRO A 698 -24.16 9.51 7.02
CA PRO A 698 -23.27 9.80 8.13
C PRO A 698 -22.37 8.60 8.51
N GLU A 699 -21.14 8.85 8.98
CA GLU A 699 -20.19 7.76 9.29
C GLU A 699 -20.70 6.79 10.37
N ASP A 700 -21.46 7.27 11.36
CA ASP A 700 -22.06 6.39 12.38
C ASP A 700 -23.09 5.42 11.77
N VAL A 701 -23.84 5.87 10.77
CA VAL A 701 -24.77 5.02 10.00
C VAL A 701 -23.99 4.06 9.10
N LEU A 702 -22.90 4.50 8.47
CA LEU A 702 -22.03 3.62 7.69
C LEU A 702 -21.43 2.52 8.58
N VAL A 703 -20.97 2.83 9.78
CA VAL A 703 -20.46 1.84 10.75
C VAL A 703 -21.57 0.87 11.17
N GLN A 704 -22.79 1.35 11.45
CA GLN A 704 -23.92 0.49 11.79
C GLN A 704 -24.36 -0.41 10.63
N ASN A 705 -24.20 0.07 9.39
CA ASN A 705 -24.57 -0.66 8.17
C ASN A 705 -23.44 -1.52 7.61
N ARG A 706 -22.43 -1.91 8.40
CA ARG A 706 -21.40 -2.86 7.96
C ARG A 706 -20.99 -3.87 9.04
N ASN A 707 -20.72 -5.09 8.61
CA ASN A 707 -19.98 -6.09 9.36
C ASN A 707 -18.52 -6.08 8.86
N ASP A 708 -17.62 -5.56 9.69
CA ASP A 708 -16.22 -5.36 9.29
C ASP A 708 -15.42 -6.65 9.39
N GLN A 709 -14.98 -7.17 8.25
CA GLN A 709 -14.24 -8.43 8.22
C GLN A 709 -12.92 -8.42 8.98
N ASN A 710 -12.25 -7.28 9.15
CA ASN A 710 -11.02 -7.25 9.97
C ASN A 710 -11.37 -7.52 11.43
N ILE A 711 -12.49 -6.95 11.89
CA ILE A 711 -12.96 -7.08 13.27
C ILE A 711 -13.60 -8.46 13.49
N ASP A 712 -14.43 -8.91 12.56
CA ASP A 712 -15.20 -10.13 12.72
C ASP A 712 -14.32 -11.38 12.66
N ASN A 713 -13.35 -11.46 11.74
CA ASN A 713 -12.46 -12.62 11.65
C ASN A 713 -11.45 -12.67 12.82
N GLU A 714 -11.11 -11.52 13.42
CA GLU A 714 -10.35 -11.45 14.66
C GLU A 714 -11.18 -11.98 15.84
N LYS A 715 -12.43 -11.52 15.98
CA LYS A 715 -13.32 -11.87 17.11
C LYS A 715 -13.80 -13.31 17.10
N ASN A 716 -14.03 -13.88 15.91
CA ASN A 716 -14.55 -15.23 15.74
C ASN A 716 -13.40 -16.16 15.37
N ARG A 717 -13.25 -17.25 16.12
CA ARG A 717 -12.16 -18.21 16.00
C ARG A 717 -12.60 -19.55 15.43
N PHE A 718 -13.81 -20.00 15.71
CA PHE A 718 -14.25 -21.36 15.43
C PHE A 718 -15.38 -21.38 14.40
N LEU A 719 -15.49 -22.48 13.65
CA LEU A 719 -16.49 -22.60 12.58
C LEU A 719 -17.94 -22.49 13.09
N ASP A 720 -18.19 -22.94 14.32
CA ASP A 720 -19.47 -22.87 15.01
C ASP A 720 -19.77 -21.50 15.66
N ASP A 721 -18.83 -20.55 15.61
CA ASP A 721 -19.13 -19.17 15.98
C ASP A 721 -20.20 -18.61 15.03
N THR A 722 -21.15 -17.84 15.59
CA THR A 722 -22.33 -17.32 14.86
C THR A 722 -21.94 -16.65 13.54
N TYR A 723 -20.81 -15.94 13.50
CA TYR A 723 -20.31 -15.28 12.29
C TYR A 723 -20.00 -16.26 11.16
N TYR A 724 -19.22 -17.32 11.41
CA TYR A 724 -18.84 -18.29 10.40
C TYR A 724 -19.98 -19.23 10.06
N ALA A 725 -20.70 -19.72 11.08
CA ALA A 725 -21.87 -20.59 10.91
C ALA A 725 -22.94 -19.96 10.01
N SER A 726 -23.09 -18.61 10.03
CA SER A 726 -24.03 -17.90 9.16
C SER A 726 -23.67 -17.90 7.66
N LYS A 727 -22.44 -18.31 7.30
CA LYS A 727 -21.87 -18.28 5.94
C LYS A 727 -21.75 -19.68 5.31
N GLU A 728 -22.08 -20.71 6.06
CA GLU A 728 -22.06 -22.11 5.62
C GLU A 728 -23.23 -22.46 4.70
N PHE A 729 -22.98 -23.39 3.78
CA PHE A 729 -23.96 -23.93 2.84
C PHE A 729 -23.51 -25.33 2.39
N ASN A 730 -24.42 -26.16 1.89
CA ASN A 730 -24.08 -27.50 1.43
C ASN A 730 -23.75 -27.47 -0.07
N LEU A 731 -22.59 -28.00 -0.46
CA LEU A 731 -22.21 -28.13 -1.86
C LEU A 731 -23.06 -29.19 -2.57
N GLU A 732 -23.49 -30.21 -1.84
CA GLU A 732 -24.32 -31.31 -2.31
C GLU A 732 -25.68 -30.84 -2.85
N ASP A 733 -26.15 -29.66 -2.43
CA ASP A 733 -27.37 -29.04 -2.94
C ASP A 733 -27.21 -28.42 -4.34
N ILE A 734 -26.00 -28.36 -4.90
CA ILE A 734 -25.75 -27.79 -6.23
C ILE A 734 -26.04 -28.85 -7.29
N GLU A 735 -27.18 -28.74 -7.95
CA GLU A 735 -27.64 -29.71 -8.96
C GLU A 735 -27.38 -29.29 -10.41
N VAL A 736 -27.24 -27.98 -10.66
CA VAL A 736 -27.00 -27.43 -12.00
C VAL A 736 -25.63 -27.86 -12.53
N PRO A 737 -25.45 -27.94 -13.87
CA PRO A 737 -24.14 -28.19 -14.47
C PRO A 737 -23.04 -27.25 -13.94
N VAL A 738 -21.86 -27.81 -13.68
CA VAL A 738 -20.71 -27.09 -13.07
C VAL A 738 -19.46 -27.23 -13.92
N LEU A 739 -18.83 -26.12 -14.27
CA LEU A 739 -17.44 -26.09 -14.75
C LEU A 739 -16.57 -25.38 -13.70
N SER A 740 -15.95 -26.15 -12.82
CA SER A 740 -15.04 -25.64 -11.79
C SER A 740 -13.64 -25.46 -12.36
N VAL A 741 -13.12 -24.25 -12.34
CA VAL A 741 -11.77 -23.96 -12.86
C VAL A 741 -10.82 -23.65 -11.71
N ALA A 742 -9.86 -24.54 -11.46
CA ALA A 742 -8.87 -24.45 -10.40
C ALA A 742 -7.51 -24.00 -10.97
N ASN A 743 -6.76 -23.19 -10.23
CA ASN A 743 -5.43 -22.76 -10.64
C ASN A 743 -4.35 -23.37 -9.74
N TRP A 744 -3.36 -24.04 -10.33
CA TRP A 744 -2.22 -24.60 -9.58
C TRP A 744 -1.42 -23.54 -8.83
N GLY A 745 -1.50 -22.27 -9.27
CA GLY A 745 -0.94 -21.09 -8.61
C GLY A 745 -1.74 -20.57 -7.41
N GLY A 746 -2.99 -21.02 -7.25
CA GLY A 746 -3.95 -20.54 -6.25
C GLY A 746 -3.78 -21.19 -4.86
N ILE A 747 -2.55 -21.52 -4.46
CA ILE A 747 -2.24 -22.38 -3.29
C ILE A 747 -2.54 -21.75 -1.91
N LEU A 748 -3.12 -20.55 -1.86
CA LEU A 748 -3.38 -19.76 -0.64
C LEU A 748 -4.80 -19.20 -0.56
N LEU A 749 -5.65 -19.47 -1.56
CA LEU A 749 -7.03 -18.98 -1.55
C LEU A 749 -8.00 -19.93 -2.26
N HIS A 750 -7.90 -20.06 -3.59
CA HIS A 750 -9.00 -20.63 -4.37
C HIS A 750 -8.84 -22.11 -4.74
N LEU A 751 -7.61 -22.62 -4.86
CA LEU A 751 -7.33 -23.96 -5.39
C LEU A 751 -8.10 -25.05 -4.63
N ARG A 752 -8.03 -25.04 -3.29
CA ARG A 752 -8.74 -25.99 -2.44
C ARG A 752 -10.27 -25.92 -2.66
N GLY A 753 -10.81 -24.71 -2.74
CA GLY A 753 -12.23 -24.47 -2.93
C GLY A 753 -12.78 -25.04 -4.24
N ASN A 754 -12.11 -24.78 -5.37
CA ASN A 754 -12.56 -25.32 -6.66
C ASN A 754 -12.53 -26.85 -6.72
N VAL A 755 -11.47 -27.46 -6.17
CA VAL A 755 -11.31 -28.91 -6.12
C VAL A 755 -12.42 -29.53 -5.25
N ASN A 756 -12.67 -28.97 -4.07
CA ASN A 756 -13.71 -29.46 -3.17
C ASN A 756 -15.12 -29.18 -3.72
N GLY A 757 -15.34 -28.04 -4.37
CA GLY A 757 -16.58 -27.71 -5.06
C GLY A 757 -16.95 -28.75 -6.12
N TYR A 758 -15.99 -29.16 -6.95
CA TYR A 758 -16.19 -30.26 -7.89
C TYR A 758 -16.48 -31.59 -7.17
N LYS A 759 -15.68 -31.96 -6.17
CA LYS A 759 -15.84 -33.24 -5.45
C LYS A 759 -17.25 -33.37 -4.85
N TRP A 760 -17.72 -32.31 -4.18
CA TRP A 760 -18.91 -32.36 -3.33
C TRP A 760 -20.18 -31.80 -3.97
N ALA A 761 -20.11 -31.09 -5.09
CA ALA A 761 -21.31 -30.67 -5.81
C ALA A 761 -22.21 -31.87 -6.17
N GLY A 762 -23.51 -31.77 -5.90
CA GLY A 762 -24.51 -32.80 -6.24
C GLY A 762 -24.80 -32.94 -7.74
N SER A 763 -24.22 -32.06 -8.55
CA SER A 763 -24.42 -32.00 -9.99
C SER A 763 -23.99 -33.27 -10.69
N LYS A 764 -24.86 -33.76 -11.59
CA LYS A 764 -24.58 -34.93 -12.45
C LYS A 764 -23.64 -34.61 -13.60
N LEU A 765 -23.53 -33.32 -13.96
CA LEU A 765 -22.70 -32.82 -15.05
C LEU A 765 -21.73 -31.80 -14.47
N LYS A 766 -20.64 -32.30 -13.90
CA LYS A 766 -19.61 -31.49 -13.27
C LYS A 766 -18.25 -31.78 -13.88
N TYR A 767 -17.47 -30.73 -14.05
CA TYR A 767 -16.17 -30.74 -14.70
C TYR A 767 -15.17 -29.96 -13.86
N LEU A 768 -13.96 -30.48 -13.72
CA LEU A 768 -12.83 -29.84 -13.05
C LEU A 768 -11.73 -29.56 -14.06
N ARG A 769 -11.40 -28.29 -14.26
CA ARG A 769 -10.34 -27.88 -15.16
C ARG A 769 -9.24 -27.19 -14.37
N PHE A 770 -8.02 -27.70 -14.49
CA PHE A 770 -6.85 -27.01 -13.95
C PHE A 770 -6.21 -26.11 -15.00
N ILE A 771 -5.74 -24.96 -14.51
CA ILE A 771 -4.99 -23.94 -15.26
C ILE A 771 -3.72 -23.54 -14.49
N THR A 772 -2.87 -22.77 -15.16
CA THR A 772 -1.69 -22.10 -14.60
C THR A 772 -1.72 -20.61 -14.97
N GLY A 773 -0.79 -19.84 -14.41
CA GLY A 773 -0.67 -18.41 -14.64
C GLY A 773 -1.27 -17.56 -13.52
N ARG A 774 -1.18 -16.24 -13.67
CA ARG A 774 -1.73 -15.31 -12.68
C ARG A 774 -3.25 -15.44 -12.57
N HIS A 775 -3.82 -15.04 -11.45
CA HIS A 775 -5.26 -15.13 -11.19
C HIS A 775 -6.15 -14.37 -12.19
N ASP A 776 -5.63 -13.27 -12.75
CA ASP A 776 -6.40 -12.26 -13.48
C ASP A 776 -6.42 -12.43 -15.00
N LEU A 777 -5.47 -13.19 -15.58
CA LEU A 777 -5.27 -13.25 -17.03
C LEU A 777 -5.89 -14.48 -17.72
N PRO A 778 -5.75 -15.72 -17.22
CA PRO A 778 -6.21 -16.93 -17.89
C PRO A 778 -7.70 -16.93 -18.22
N PHE A 779 -8.50 -16.26 -17.40
CA PHE A 779 -9.93 -16.07 -17.64
C PHE A 779 -10.24 -15.40 -18.99
N TYR A 780 -9.32 -14.59 -19.52
CA TYR A 780 -9.45 -13.86 -20.78
C TYR A 780 -8.62 -14.46 -21.92
N TYR A 781 -7.90 -15.57 -21.70
CA TYR A 781 -7.20 -16.26 -22.79
C TYR A 781 -8.21 -16.83 -23.78
N LYS A 782 -7.88 -16.75 -25.07
CA LYS A 782 -8.82 -17.05 -26.15
C LYS A 782 -9.35 -18.50 -26.06
N GLU A 783 -8.45 -19.42 -25.80
CA GLU A 783 -8.70 -20.84 -25.59
C GLU A 783 -9.60 -21.10 -24.38
N GLU A 784 -9.39 -20.37 -23.29
CA GLU A 784 -10.14 -20.52 -22.05
C GLU A 784 -11.54 -19.90 -22.14
N VAL A 785 -11.66 -18.75 -22.82
CA VAL A 785 -12.95 -18.13 -23.15
C VAL A 785 -13.78 -19.04 -24.07
N GLU A 786 -13.15 -19.77 -25.00
CA GLU A 786 -13.86 -20.76 -25.81
C GLU A 786 -14.41 -21.92 -24.97
N VAL A 787 -13.66 -22.40 -23.98
CA VAL A 787 -14.14 -23.42 -23.04
C VAL A 787 -15.36 -22.89 -22.27
N GLN A 788 -15.25 -21.69 -21.67
CA GLN A 788 -16.37 -21.04 -20.98
C GLN A 788 -17.60 -20.91 -21.89
N ARG A 789 -17.40 -20.45 -23.14
CA ARG A 789 -18.48 -20.22 -24.10
C ARG A 789 -19.14 -21.52 -24.53
N SER A 790 -18.35 -22.55 -24.86
CA SER A 790 -18.88 -23.84 -25.30
C SER A 790 -19.71 -24.53 -24.21
N PHE A 791 -19.28 -24.42 -22.96
CA PHE A 791 -20.03 -24.94 -21.81
C PHE A 791 -21.36 -24.18 -21.63
N LEU A 792 -21.31 -22.84 -21.64
CA LEU A 792 -22.52 -22.03 -21.50
C LEU A 792 -23.46 -22.16 -22.70
N ASP A 793 -22.96 -22.30 -23.93
CA ASP A 793 -23.79 -22.49 -25.13
C ASP A 793 -24.61 -23.79 -25.01
N ALA A 794 -24.00 -24.88 -24.51
CA ALA A 794 -24.66 -26.16 -24.32
C ALA A 794 -25.89 -26.05 -23.40
N PHE A 795 -25.73 -25.41 -22.24
CA PHE A 795 -26.81 -25.37 -21.24
C PHE A 795 -27.78 -24.21 -21.44
N LEU A 796 -27.27 -23.05 -21.86
CA LEU A 796 -28.07 -21.83 -22.00
C LEU A 796 -28.72 -21.67 -23.37
N LYS A 797 -28.12 -22.17 -24.45
CA LYS A 797 -28.66 -22.06 -25.81
C LYS A 797 -29.10 -23.39 -26.40
N GLY A 798 -28.68 -24.51 -25.81
CA GLY A 798 -28.91 -25.84 -26.37
C GLY A 798 -27.96 -26.18 -27.53
N ASP A 799 -26.90 -25.39 -27.73
CA ASP A 799 -25.85 -25.66 -28.73
C ASP A 799 -24.68 -26.39 -28.07
N ASP A 800 -24.78 -27.72 -28.00
CA ASP A 800 -23.78 -28.57 -27.37
C ASP A 800 -22.79 -29.19 -28.37
N ARG A 801 -22.00 -28.32 -29.03
CA ARG A 801 -21.00 -28.74 -30.02
C ARG A 801 -19.88 -29.63 -29.47
N VAL A 802 -19.56 -29.50 -28.17
CA VAL A 802 -18.48 -30.29 -27.52
C VAL A 802 -19.03 -31.58 -26.92
N GLY A 803 -20.25 -31.57 -26.38
CA GLY A 803 -20.84 -32.72 -25.67
C GLY A 803 -20.96 -32.56 -24.16
N TRP A 804 -20.94 -31.34 -23.63
CA TRP A 804 -21.05 -31.05 -22.19
C TRP A 804 -22.34 -31.57 -21.55
N SER A 805 -23.44 -31.64 -22.32
CA SER A 805 -24.72 -32.13 -21.82
C SER A 805 -24.88 -33.64 -21.93
N THR A 806 -23.92 -34.32 -22.58
CA THR A 806 -23.95 -35.77 -22.80
C THR A 806 -22.99 -36.47 -21.82
N PRO A 807 -23.49 -37.24 -20.83
CA PRO A 807 -22.64 -37.94 -19.88
C PRO A 807 -21.59 -38.80 -20.57
N GLY A 808 -20.32 -38.67 -20.14
CA GLY A 808 -19.19 -39.44 -20.66
C GLY A 808 -18.60 -38.93 -22.00
N LYS A 809 -19.21 -37.93 -22.65
CA LYS A 809 -18.66 -37.39 -23.92
C LYS A 809 -17.49 -36.44 -23.70
N VAL A 810 -17.49 -35.70 -22.59
CA VAL A 810 -16.36 -34.86 -22.15
C VAL A 810 -15.78 -35.46 -20.88
N ALA A 811 -14.44 -35.50 -20.79
CA ALA A 811 -13.76 -35.97 -19.60
C ALA A 811 -14.11 -35.06 -18.40
N PRO A 812 -14.49 -35.63 -17.24
CA PRO A 812 -14.81 -34.85 -16.05
C PRO A 812 -13.65 -34.03 -15.51
N VAL A 813 -12.39 -34.40 -15.79
CA VAL A 813 -11.22 -33.73 -15.23
C VAL A 813 -10.21 -33.42 -16.35
N SER A 814 -9.74 -32.18 -16.40
CA SER A 814 -8.69 -31.72 -17.33
C SER A 814 -7.56 -31.09 -16.53
N ILE A 815 -6.36 -31.68 -16.57
CA ILE A 815 -5.19 -31.24 -15.79
C ILE A 815 -4.10 -30.63 -16.68
N ILE A 816 -3.37 -29.64 -16.15
CA ILE A 816 -2.08 -29.20 -16.71
C ILE A 816 -0.95 -29.91 -15.95
N LEU A 817 -0.03 -30.53 -16.67
CA LEU A 817 1.14 -31.25 -16.14
C LEU A 817 2.36 -30.33 -16.09
N ARG A 818 2.74 -29.89 -14.89
CA ARG A 818 3.91 -29.03 -14.65
C ARG A 818 5.19 -29.86 -14.70
N LYS A 819 5.82 -29.91 -15.87
CA LYS A 819 7.13 -30.56 -16.10
C LYS A 819 8.18 -29.53 -16.53
N GLY A 820 9.36 -29.60 -15.94
CA GLY A 820 10.47 -28.71 -16.24
C GLY A 820 10.39 -27.33 -15.57
N ASN A 821 11.49 -26.60 -15.65
CA ASN A 821 11.65 -25.27 -15.06
C ASN A 821 11.53 -24.19 -16.13
N VAL A 822 10.33 -23.62 -16.28
CA VAL A 822 10.03 -22.57 -17.28
C VAL A 822 9.99 -21.16 -16.67
N GLY A 823 10.34 -21.03 -15.39
CA GLY A 823 10.16 -19.83 -14.60
C GLY A 823 8.72 -19.60 -14.16
N PHE A 824 8.44 -18.38 -13.70
CA PHE A 824 7.14 -17.93 -13.20
C PHE A 824 6.78 -16.57 -13.81
N ASN A 825 5.49 -16.24 -13.77
CA ASN A 825 4.91 -15.03 -14.35
C ASN A 825 5.25 -14.85 -15.85
N ASN A 826 5.29 -15.95 -16.59
CA ASN A 826 5.55 -15.99 -18.02
C ASN A 826 4.53 -16.88 -18.73
N ALA A 827 3.42 -16.28 -19.12
CA ALA A 827 2.30 -16.99 -19.75
C ALA A 827 2.68 -17.73 -21.04
N GLU A 828 3.68 -17.24 -21.79
CA GLU A 828 4.12 -17.90 -23.02
C GLU A 828 4.95 -19.15 -22.70
N ALA A 829 5.87 -19.06 -21.74
CA ALA A 829 6.71 -20.19 -21.34
C ALA A 829 5.88 -21.32 -20.68
N GLU A 830 4.83 -20.97 -19.94
CA GLU A 830 3.92 -21.94 -19.31
C GLU A 830 3.08 -22.76 -20.32
N LYS A 831 2.98 -22.32 -21.59
CA LYS A 831 2.26 -23.09 -22.63
C LYS A 831 2.92 -24.42 -22.98
N VAL A 832 4.18 -24.63 -22.60
CA VAL A 832 4.85 -25.92 -22.79
C VAL A 832 4.25 -27.01 -21.91
N TYR A 833 3.54 -26.64 -20.84
CA TYR A 833 2.92 -27.63 -19.97
C TYR A 833 1.79 -28.36 -20.70
N GLU A 834 1.90 -29.69 -20.71
CA GLU A 834 0.95 -30.54 -21.42
C GLU A 834 -0.39 -30.61 -20.69
N ARG A 835 -1.49 -30.62 -21.45
CA ARG A 835 -2.83 -30.85 -20.92
C ARG A 835 -3.20 -32.32 -21.06
N ARG A 836 -3.77 -32.90 -20.01
CA ARG A 836 -4.25 -34.29 -20.00
C ARG A 836 -5.69 -34.36 -19.48
N GLU A 837 -6.49 -35.18 -20.15
CA GLU A 837 -7.89 -35.42 -19.79
C GLU A 837 -8.00 -36.72 -18.96
N GLU A 838 -8.85 -36.70 -17.94
CA GLU A 838 -8.94 -37.73 -16.90
C GLU A 838 -10.40 -38.01 -16.52
N PRO A 839 -10.75 -39.29 -16.25
CA PRO A 839 -12.13 -39.67 -15.95
C PRO A 839 -12.59 -39.28 -14.53
N THR A 840 -11.66 -39.15 -13.59
CA THR A 840 -11.95 -38.99 -12.16
C THR A 840 -10.97 -38.08 -11.43
N TRP A 841 -11.40 -37.51 -10.31
CA TRP A 841 -10.53 -36.87 -9.32
C TRP A 841 -10.85 -37.40 -7.91
N PRO A 842 -9.87 -37.88 -7.12
CA PRO A 842 -8.45 -38.09 -7.49
C PRO A 842 -8.26 -38.97 -8.72
N LEU A 843 -7.07 -38.92 -9.31
CA LEU A 843 -6.80 -39.64 -10.56
C LEU A 843 -6.86 -41.15 -10.33
N GLU A 844 -7.34 -41.89 -11.33
CA GLU A 844 -7.28 -43.34 -11.30
C GLU A 844 -5.82 -43.82 -11.30
N GLY A 845 -5.49 -44.76 -10.40
CA GLY A 845 -4.13 -45.28 -10.25
C GLY A 845 -3.22 -44.43 -9.34
N THR A 846 -3.75 -43.43 -8.63
CA THR A 846 -3.02 -42.71 -7.57
C THR A 846 -2.62 -43.67 -6.44
N GLN A 847 -1.32 -43.79 -6.22
CA GLN A 847 -0.71 -44.47 -5.08
C GLN A 847 -0.29 -43.43 -4.05
N TYR A 848 -0.97 -43.41 -2.91
CA TYR A 848 -0.63 -42.55 -1.79
C TYR A 848 0.56 -43.13 -1.03
N THR A 849 1.76 -42.69 -1.41
CA THR A 849 3.03 -43.23 -0.92
C THR A 849 3.57 -42.39 0.22
N LYS A 850 3.87 -43.04 1.35
CA LYS A 850 4.51 -42.39 2.50
C LYS A 850 6.00 -42.18 2.26
N PHE A 851 6.44 -40.95 2.45
CA PHE A 851 7.84 -40.55 2.52
C PHE A 851 8.11 -40.12 3.97
N TYR A 852 8.75 -41.00 4.72
CA TYR A 852 9.08 -40.85 6.12
C TYR A 852 10.20 -39.82 6.31
N LEU A 853 9.98 -38.87 7.20
CA LEU A 853 10.98 -37.91 7.63
C LEU A 853 11.97 -38.63 8.55
N THR A 854 13.27 -38.37 8.39
CA THR A 854 14.32 -38.96 9.23
C THR A 854 15.07 -37.90 10.06
N PRO A 855 15.69 -38.28 11.21
CA PRO A 855 16.51 -37.37 12.01
C PRO A 855 17.68 -36.72 11.26
N GLU A 856 18.09 -37.30 10.13
CA GLU A 856 19.16 -36.81 9.25
C GLU A 856 18.67 -35.78 8.23
N ASN A 857 17.45 -35.26 8.37
CA ASN A 857 16.84 -34.29 7.45
C ASN A 857 16.61 -34.86 6.02
N THR A 858 16.28 -36.16 5.93
CA THR A 858 15.98 -36.82 4.66
C THR A 858 14.55 -37.37 4.61
N LEU A 859 14.07 -37.70 3.41
CA LEU A 859 12.83 -38.45 3.18
C LEU A 859 13.14 -39.87 2.68
N SER A 860 12.57 -40.88 3.32
CA SER A 860 12.71 -42.29 3.00
C SER A 860 11.37 -42.92 2.64
N THR A 861 11.30 -43.83 1.68
CA THR A 861 10.08 -44.61 1.39
C THR A 861 9.95 -45.86 2.28
N THR A 862 10.96 -46.15 3.09
CA THR A 862 10.92 -47.21 4.12
C THR A 862 10.85 -46.59 5.51
N VAL A 863 10.11 -47.23 6.41
CA VAL A 863 10.03 -46.82 7.82
C VAL A 863 11.44 -46.79 8.41
N PRO A 864 11.91 -45.66 8.97
CA PRO A 864 13.23 -45.56 9.56
C PRO A 864 13.29 -46.31 10.90
N HIS A 865 14.33 -47.11 11.11
CA HIS A 865 14.66 -47.66 12.44
C HIS A 865 15.53 -46.65 13.18
N VAL A 866 14.90 -45.84 14.04
CA VAL A 866 15.57 -44.71 14.71
C VAL A 866 15.50 -44.84 16.23
N THR A 867 16.64 -44.59 16.87
CA THR A 867 16.69 -44.32 18.32
C THR A 867 15.97 -43.01 18.62
N ALA A 868 15.37 -42.90 19.80
CA ALA A 868 14.64 -41.71 20.23
C ALA A 868 15.47 -40.44 20.02
N SER A 869 14.95 -39.49 19.25
CA SER A 869 15.63 -38.23 18.91
C SER A 869 14.62 -37.12 18.62
N THR A 870 15.11 -35.88 18.60
CA THR A 870 14.29 -34.70 18.40
C THR A 870 15.03 -33.70 17.51
N ILE A 871 14.30 -33.09 16.57
CA ILE A 871 14.75 -31.91 15.82
C ILE A 871 13.95 -30.71 16.29
N SER A 872 14.63 -29.62 16.63
CA SER A 872 14.03 -28.43 17.22
C SER A 872 14.16 -27.20 16.32
N TYR A 873 13.16 -26.33 16.35
CA TYR A 873 13.14 -25.04 15.66
C TYR A 873 12.35 -24.01 16.46
N GLU A 874 12.73 -22.74 16.39
CA GLU A 874 12.05 -21.69 17.15
C GLU A 874 10.61 -21.48 16.68
N ALA A 875 9.70 -21.21 17.61
CA ALA A 875 8.33 -20.83 17.28
C ALA A 875 8.25 -19.39 16.72
N LEU A 876 7.07 -18.99 16.25
CA LEU A 876 6.77 -17.62 15.80
C LEU A 876 7.67 -17.11 14.66
N GLY A 877 7.98 -17.99 13.71
CA GLY A 877 8.60 -17.59 12.43
C GLY A 877 7.71 -16.62 11.63
N ASN A 878 8.35 -15.92 10.69
CA ASN A 878 7.68 -15.08 9.70
C ASN A 878 8.55 -14.94 8.44
N LEU A 879 8.03 -14.31 7.39
CA LEU A 879 8.73 -14.17 6.11
C LEU A 879 10.12 -13.51 6.21
N SER A 880 10.33 -12.59 7.15
CA SER A 880 11.62 -11.90 7.33
C SER A 880 12.62 -12.70 8.19
N LYS A 881 12.12 -13.61 9.02
CA LYS A 881 12.89 -14.46 9.92
C LYS A 881 12.26 -15.85 9.98
N PRO A 882 12.32 -16.63 8.89
CA PRO A 882 11.71 -17.95 8.86
C PRO A 882 12.36 -18.86 9.90
N GLN A 883 11.56 -19.70 10.57
CA GLN A 883 12.01 -20.70 11.53
C GLN A 883 11.43 -22.04 11.08
N LEU A 884 12.31 -22.94 10.63
CA LEU A 884 11.90 -24.12 9.89
C LEU A 884 12.96 -25.23 9.92
N VAL A 885 12.52 -26.43 9.55
CA VAL A 885 13.33 -27.61 9.28
C VAL A 885 12.94 -28.17 7.91
N GLN A 886 13.88 -28.76 7.17
CA GLN A 886 13.66 -29.27 5.82
C GLN A 886 14.08 -30.72 5.69
N PHE A 887 13.29 -31.51 4.97
CA PHE A 887 13.53 -32.91 4.69
C PHE A 887 13.57 -33.13 3.18
N THR A 888 14.67 -33.68 2.68
CA THR A 888 14.90 -33.82 1.24
C THR A 888 14.83 -35.28 0.81
N SER A 889 14.11 -35.59 -0.26
CA SER A 889 14.06 -36.94 -0.83
C SER A 889 15.38 -37.35 -1.46
N ALA A 890 15.58 -38.66 -1.59
CA ALA A 890 16.49 -39.18 -2.59
C ALA A 890 16.11 -38.66 -3.99
N PRO A 891 17.07 -38.54 -4.93
CA PRO A 891 16.78 -38.17 -6.30
C PRO A 891 15.85 -39.22 -6.93
N PHE A 892 14.83 -38.80 -7.67
CA PHE A 892 13.95 -39.73 -8.37
C PHE A 892 14.73 -40.49 -9.46
N VAL A 893 14.57 -41.81 -9.51
CA VAL A 893 15.28 -42.68 -10.46
C VAL A 893 14.69 -42.65 -11.87
N THR A 894 13.44 -42.23 -11.97
CA THR A 894 12.69 -42.02 -13.23
C THR A 894 11.76 -40.82 -13.07
N ASP A 895 11.33 -40.24 -14.18
CA ASP A 895 10.22 -39.28 -14.18
C ASP A 895 9.04 -39.85 -13.40
N THR A 896 8.61 -39.10 -12.39
CA THR A 896 7.57 -39.51 -11.43
C THR A 896 6.53 -38.40 -11.35
N GLU A 897 5.29 -38.73 -11.67
CA GLU A 897 4.18 -37.79 -11.53
C GLU A 897 3.64 -37.80 -10.10
N ILE A 898 3.51 -36.61 -9.53
CA ILE A 898 2.91 -36.36 -8.23
C ILE A 898 1.69 -35.47 -8.47
N THR A 899 0.49 -36.05 -8.46
CA THR A 899 -0.76 -35.32 -8.77
C THR A 899 -1.88 -35.73 -7.81
N GLY A 900 -2.35 -34.80 -6.97
CA GLY A 900 -3.43 -35.06 -6.04
C GLY A 900 -3.30 -34.28 -4.73
N HIS A 901 -3.99 -34.76 -3.70
CA HIS A 901 -3.95 -34.24 -2.33
C HIS A 901 -2.72 -34.77 -1.58
N VAL A 902 -2.18 -33.96 -0.67
CA VAL A 902 -0.99 -34.29 0.13
C VAL A 902 -1.36 -34.16 1.62
N THR A 903 -0.90 -35.10 2.44
CA THR A 903 -1.04 -35.02 3.91
C THR A 903 0.33 -35.14 4.55
N ALA A 904 0.65 -34.26 5.51
CA ALA A 904 1.83 -34.41 6.35
C ALA A 904 1.41 -34.86 7.76
N HIS A 905 1.93 -36.00 8.21
CA HIS A 905 1.74 -36.51 9.55
C HIS A 905 3.01 -36.25 10.37
N VAL A 906 2.89 -35.47 11.44
CA VAL A 906 4.03 -35.06 12.29
C VAL A 906 3.72 -35.18 13.78
N ASN A 907 4.74 -35.50 14.57
CA ASN A 907 4.68 -35.63 16.02
C ASN A 907 5.43 -34.48 16.67
N VAL A 908 4.69 -33.51 17.22
CA VAL A 908 5.25 -32.23 17.65
C VAL A 908 4.98 -31.90 19.11
N SER A 909 5.91 -31.20 19.76
CA SER A 909 5.70 -30.58 21.07
C SER A 909 6.24 -29.14 21.12
N LEU A 910 5.84 -28.38 22.13
CA LEU A 910 6.34 -27.04 22.42
C LEU A 910 7.09 -27.02 23.75
N THR A 911 8.31 -26.50 23.76
CA THR A 911 9.06 -26.13 24.96
C THR A 911 9.01 -24.60 25.13
N PRO A 912 8.25 -24.05 26.10
CA PRO A 912 8.06 -22.61 26.22
C PRO A 912 9.32 -21.88 26.74
N ASN A 913 9.54 -20.64 26.27
CA ASN A 913 10.69 -19.81 26.65
C ASN A 913 10.68 -19.32 28.12
N SER A 914 9.51 -19.29 28.76
CA SER A 914 9.35 -18.88 30.16
C SER A 914 8.45 -19.86 30.91
N ALA A 915 8.82 -20.17 32.16
CA ALA A 915 8.02 -20.96 33.09
C ALA A 915 6.75 -20.22 33.57
N ALA A 916 6.60 -18.93 33.26
CA ALA A 916 5.33 -18.22 33.43
C ALA A 916 4.30 -18.79 32.45
N THR A 917 3.52 -19.75 32.96
CA THR A 917 2.50 -20.47 32.20
C THR A 917 1.36 -19.54 31.83
N ALA A 918 1.31 -19.13 30.56
CA ALA A 918 0.04 -18.81 29.94
C ALA A 918 -0.94 -19.97 30.25
N PRO A 919 -2.21 -19.69 30.58
CA PRO A 919 -3.18 -20.74 30.89
C PRO A 919 -3.42 -21.70 29.72
N GLN A 920 -3.07 -21.30 28.49
CA GLN A 920 -3.15 -22.10 27.28
C GLN A 920 -1.86 -21.96 26.47
N LYS A 921 -1.40 -23.07 25.90
CA LYS A 921 -0.29 -23.13 24.93
C LYS A 921 -0.78 -23.80 23.66
N ASP A 922 -0.10 -23.52 22.55
CA ASP A 922 -0.47 -24.07 21.24
C ASP A 922 0.72 -24.04 20.27
N ILE A 923 0.59 -24.75 19.15
CA ILE A 923 1.61 -24.85 18.10
C ILE A 923 0.92 -24.54 16.77
N ASP A 924 1.51 -23.64 15.99
CA ASP A 924 1.12 -23.43 14.60
C ASP A 924 2.13 -24.14 13.68
N LEU A 925 1.63 -25.01 12.82
CA LEU A 925 2.40 -25.74 11.81
C LEU A 925 2.14 -25.15 10.42
N PHE A 926 3.22 -24.84 9.73
CA PHE A 926 3.23 -24.40 8.34
C PHE A 926 4.04 -25.44 7.55
N VAL A 927 3.41 -26.09 6.58
CA VAL A 927 4.05 -27.10 5.74
C VAL A 927 4.20 -26.55 4.34
N THR A 928 5.41 -26.58 3.78
CA THR A 928 5.68 -26.18 2.40
C THR A 928 6.31 -27.34 1.63
N LEU A 929 5.74 -27.67 0.47
CA LEU A 929 6.27 -28.66 -0.45
C LEU A 929 7.01 -27.94 -1.57
N ARG A 930 8.25 -28.33 -1.86
CA ARG A 930 9.08 -27.74 -2.91
C ARG A 930 9.60 -28.82 -3.85
N TYR A 931 9.84 -28.44 -5.11
CA TYR A 931 10.47 -29.30 -6.10
C TYR A 931 11.82 -28.72 -6.51
N ILE A 932 12.86 -29.55 -6.44
CA ILE A 932 14.21 -29.22 -6.87
C ILE A 932 14.48 -29.99 -8.15
N ASP A 933 14.83 -29.28 -9.22
CA ASP A 933 15.12 -29.87 -10.52
C ASP A 933 16.41 -30.72 -10.50
N PRO A 934 16.68 -31.53 -11.54
CA PRO A 934 17.90 -32.34 -11.62
C PRO A 934 19.21 -31.53 -11.58
N SER A 935 19.16 -30.23 -11.86
CA SER A 935 20.30 -29.32 -11.78
C SER A 935 20.51 -28.73 -10.39
N GLY A 936 19.63 -29.00 -9.44
CA GLY A 936 19.72 -28.54 -8.05
C GLY A 936 19.04 -27.20 -7.79
N ASN A 937 18.27 -26.65 -8.72
CA ASN A 937 17.54 -25.40 -8.53
C ASN A 937 16.11 -25.66 -8.07
N GLU A 938 15.56 -24.81 -7.20
CA GLU A 938 14.13 -24.83 -6.91
C GLU A 938 13.33 -24.38 -8.13
N VAL A 939 12.30 -25.14 -8.48
CA VAL A 939 11.34 -24.75 -9.51
C VAL A 939 10.23 -23.92 -8.85
N HIS A 940 10.15 -22.65 -9.24
CA HIS A 940 9.08 -21.76 -8.83
C HIS A 940 7.97 -21.73 -9.87
N TYR A 941 6.73 -21.62 -9.38
CA TYR A 941 5.54 -21.53 -10.22
C TYR A 941 4.89 -20.16 -10.09
N THR A 942 4.03 -19.81 -11.04
CA THR A 942 3.28 -18.55 -11.00
C THR A 942 2.21 -18.60 -9.92
N GLY A 943 2.34 -17.73 -8.92
CA GLY A 943 1.36 -17.52 -7.87
C GLY A 943 0.21 -16.62 -8.30
N THR A 944 -0.75 -16.42 -7.39
CA THR A 944 -1.98 -15.63 -7.62
C THR A 944 -1.68 -14.23 -8.15
N ALA A 945 -0.65 -13.55 -7.63
CA ALA A 945 -0.27 -12.19 -8.04
C ALA A 945 0.84 -12.15 -9.10
N GLY A 946 1.25 -13.30 -9.65
CA GLY A 946 2.47 -13.43 -10.46
C GLY A 946 3.75 -13.52 -9.64
N ASP A 947 3.65 -13.74 -8.34
CA ASP A 947 4.76 -13.98 -7.44
C ASP A 947 5.30 -15.43 -7.55
N PRO A 948 6.58 -15.68 -7.24
CA PRO A 948 7.12 -17.03 -7.25
C PRO A 948 6.62 -17.82 -6.04
N ILE A 949 5.94 -18.94 -6.30
CA ILE A 949 5.42 -19.83 -5.25
C ILE A 949 6.08 -21.21 -5.30
N PRO A 950 6.13 -21.93 -4.16
CA PRO A 950 6.51 -23.33 -4.12
C PRO A 950 5.40 -24.23 -4.67
N LEU A 951 5.59 -25.55 -4.58
CA LEU A 951 4.70 -26.53 -5.20
C LEU A 951 3.32 -26.59 -4.54
N ALA A 952 3.27 -26.54 -3.20
CA ALA A 952 2.05 -26.52 -2.40
C ALA A 952 2.35 -26.07 -0.96
N LYS A 953 1.30 -25.69 -0.23
CA LYS A 953 1.36 -25.35 1.20
C LYS A 953 0.20 -25.96 1.99
N GLY A 954 0.41 -26.12 3.29
CA GLY A 954 -0.56 -26.62 4.26
C GLY A 954 -0.36 -25.98 5.63
N TRP A 955 -1.43 -25.98 6.44
CA TRP A 955 -1.45 -25.30 7.73
C TRP A 955 -2.26 -26.09 8.74
N LEU A 956 -1.84 -26.04 10.00
CA LEU A 956 -2.64 -26.55 11.11
C LEU A 956 -2.25 -25.88 12.42
N ARG A 957 -3.27 -25.40 13.15
CA ARG A 957 -3.15 -25.12 14.58
C ARG A 957 -3.35 -26.41 15.36
N VAL A 958 -2.34 -26.83 16.12
CA VAL A 958 -2.31 -28.16 16.75
C VAL A 958 -3.40 -28.34 17.80
N SER A 959 -3.88 -27.28 18.46
CA SER A 959 -5.08 -27.40 19.31
C SER A 959 -6.35 -27.82 18.55
N LEU A 960 -6.35 -27.72 17.22
CA LEU A 960 -7.45 -28.14 16.35
C LEU A 960 -7.10 -29.40 15.53
N ARG A 961 -6.13 -30.20 16.01
CA ARG A 961 -5.65 -31.44 15.35
C ARG A 961 -6.68 -32.58 15.26
N LYS A 962 -7.82 -32.49 15.95
CA LYS A 962 -8.85 -33.54 15.90
C LYS A 962 -9.30 -33.77 14.45
N VAL A 963 -9.11 -34.99 13.97
CA VAL A 963 -9.61 -35.45 12.68
C VAL A 963 -10.96 -36.13 12.90
N ALA A 964 -11.99 -35.68 12.19
CA ALA A 964 -13.31 -36.30 12.22
C ALA A 964 -13.35 -37.49 11.24
N THR A 965 -12.86 -38.64 11.70
CA THR A 965 -12.68 -39.84 10.87
C THR A 965 -14.00 -40.46 10.39
N ASP A 966 -15.09 -40.17 11.08
CA ASP A 966 -16.46 -40.55 10.74
C ASP A 966 -17.15 -39.56 9.78
N HIS A 967 -16.54 -38.39 9.52
CA HIS A 967 -17.13 -37.39 8.65
C HIS A 967 -17.10 -37.85 7.17
N PRO A 968 -18.20 -37.70 6.40
CA PRO A 968 -18.28 -38.20 5.01
C PRO A 968 -17.21 -37.64 4.06
N ARG A 969 -16.69 -36.44 4.36
CA ARG A 969 -15.65 -35.77 3.58
C ARG A 969 -14.22 -36.17 3.98
N HIS A 970 -14.03 -36.93 5.06
CA HIS A 970 -12.71 -37.38 5.49
C HIS A 970 -12.14 -38.44 4.55
N ARG A 971 -10.86 -38.28 4.21
CA ARG A 971 -10.03 -39.30 3.55
C ARG A 971 -8.66 -39.28 4.21
N GLU A 972 -7.94 -40.40 4.22
CA GLU A 972 -6.57 -40.44 4.79
C GLU A 972 -5.63 -39.42 4.10
N TYR A 973 -5.80 -39.24 2.78
CA TYR A 973 -5.04 -38.29 1.98
C TYR A 973 -5.57 -36.84 2.02
N GLN A 974 -6.68 -36.59 2.73
CA GLN A 974 -7.25 -35.26 2.93
C GLN A 974 -7.99 -35.26 4.28
N PRO A 975 -7.25 -35.11 5.39
CA PRO A 975 -7.83 -35.14 6.73
C PRO A 975 -8.92 -34.07 6.87
N TYR A 976 -10.01 -34.41 7.55
CA TYR A 976 -11.12 -33.49 7.74
C TYR A 976 -11.15 -33.02 9.18
N HIS A 977 -10.77 -31.76 9.38
CA HIS A 977 -10.84 -31.08 10.67
C HIS A 977 -12.10 -30.22 10.69
N GLU A 978 -12.94 -30.37 11.72
CA GLU A 978 -14.20 -29.64 11.83
C GLU A 978 -14.03 -28.19 12.32
N TYR A 979 -12.96 -27.90 13.06
CA TYR A 979 -12.63 -26.56 13.57
C TYR A 979 -13.71 -25.93 14.46
N ARG A 980 -14.52 -26.72 15.17
CA ARG A 980 -15.51 -26.20 16.13
C ARG A 980 -14.87 -25.96 17.49
N SER A 981 -15.49 -25.12 18.31
CA SER A 981 -15.08 -24.83 19.68
C SER A 981 -14.96 -26.09 20.54
N VAL A 982 -15.84 -27.08 20.32
CA VAL A 982 -15.85 -28.39 21.00
C VAL A 982 -14.76 -29.34 20.53
N ASP A 983 -14.10 -29.05 19.41
CA ASP A 983 -13.03 -29.89 18.85
C ASP A 983 -11.64 -29.50 19.37
N VAL A 984 -11.54 -28.43 20.18
CA VAL A 984 -10.30 -27.96 20.77
C VAL A 984 -9.72 -29.02 21.71
N GLN A 985 -8.49 -29.44 21.40
CA GLN A 985 -7.68 -30.34 22.20
C GLN A 985 -6.48 -29.58 22.77
N GLU A 986 -6.39 -29.50 24.09
CA GLU A 986 -5.31 -28.80 24.79
C GLU A 986 -3.92 -29.27 24.31
N VAL A 987 -2.99 -28.31 24.17
CA VAL A 987 -1.56 -28.57 23.92
C VAL A 987 -0.79 -28.24 25.20
N LYS A 988 -0.21 -29.25 25.81
CA LYS A 988 0.57 -29.13 27.06
C LYS A 988 2.05 -29.00 26.73
N PRO A 989 2.79 -28.14 27.45
CA PRO A 989 4.24 -28.02 27.32
C PRO A 989 4.95 -29.37 27.39
N ASN A 990 5.92 -29.59 26.50
CA ASN A 990 6.77 -30.78 26.43
C ASN A 990 6.03 -32.12 26.24
N VAL A 991 4.75 -32.10 25.86
CA VAL A 991 3.99 -33.29 25.46
C VAL A 991 3.95 -33.37 23.94
N ALA A 992 4.29 -34.53 23.38
CA ALA A 992 4.24 -34.76 21.94
C ALA A 992 2.81 -35.09 21.49
N TYR A 993 2.40 -34.50 20.38
CA TYR A 993 1.09 -34.70 19.75
C TYR A 993 1.27 -35.07 18.28
N ALA A 994 0.61 -36.15 17.86
CA ALA A 994 0.44 -36.47 16.44
C ALA A 994 -0.55 -35.50 15.80
N ALA A 995 -0.21 -34.99 14.62
CA ALA A 995 -1.00 -34.01 13.89
C ALA A 995 -0.94 -34.30 12.38
N ASP A 996 -2.12 -34.40 11.76
CA ASP A 996 -2.30 -34.55 10.32
C ASP A 996 -2.56 -33.19 9.68
N VAL A 997 -1.65 -32.69 8.87
CA VAL A 997 -1.76 -31.40 8.17
C VAL A 997 -2.21 -31.64 6.73
N GLU A 998 -3.36 -31.06 6.36
CA GLU A 998 -3.78 -30.98 4.95
C GLU A 998 -2.83 -30.03 4.19
N VAL A 999 -2.09 -30.57 3.22
CA VAL A 999 -1.34 -29.79 2.24
C VAL A 999 -2.18 -29.77 0.97
N TRP A 1000 -2.41 -28.57 0.44
CA TRP A 1000 -3.35 -28.38 -0.65
C TRP A 1000 -2.96 -29.17 -1.92
N PRO A 1001 -3.94 -29.50 -2.78
CA PRO A 1001 -3.69 -30.30 -3.97
C PRO A 1001 -2.57 -29.76 -4.84
N THR A 1002 -1.81 -30.63 -5.48
CA THR A 1002 -0.72 -30.24 -6.35
C THR A 1002 -0.56 -31.14 -7.57
N ASN A 1003 0.26 -30.68 -8.50
CA ASN A 1003 0.74 -31.42 -9.66
C ASN A 1003 2.21 -31.07 -9.95
N VAL A 1004 3.07 -32.07 -10.17
CA VAL A 1004 4.39 -31.91 -10.77
C VAL A 1004 4.84 -33.22 -11.41
N ILE A 1005 5.58 -33.13 -12.53
CA ILE A 1005 6.38 -34.26 -13.02
C ILE A 1005 7.79 -34.08 -12.47
N ALA A 1006 8.11 -34.79 -11.39
CA ALA A 1006 9.45 -34.83 -10.83
C ALA A 1006 10.36 -35.62 -11.78
N GLU A 1007 11.24 -34.91 -12.48
CA GLU A 1007 12.13 -35.47 -13.48
C GLU A 1007 13.16 -36.39 -12.83
N LYS A 1008 13.68 -37.34 -13.62
CA LYS A 1008 14.81 -38.17 -13.18
C LYS A 1008 15.96 -37.29 -12.68
N GLY A 1009 16.38 -37.53 -11.43
CA GLY A 1009 17.42 -36.76 -10.75
C GLY A 1009 16.90 -35.55 -9.96
N GLY A 1010 15.64 -35.17 -10.10
CA GLY A 1010 14.98 -34.15 -9.27
C GLY A 1010 14.69 -34.66 -7.86
N ARG A 1011 14.30 -33.78 -6.94
CA ARG A 1011 13.99 -34.08 -5.53
C ARG A 1011 12.76 -33.33 -5.05
N ILE A 1012 12.09 -33.89 -4.05
CA ILE A 1012 11.06 -33.19 -3.28
C ILE A 1012 11.66 -32.77 -1.94
N VAL A 1013 11.34 -31.55 -1.51
CA VAL A 1013 11.68 -31.03 -0.19
C VAL A 1013 10.39 -30.74 0.57
N VAL A 1014 10.28 -31.25 1.79
CA VAL A 1014 9.22 -30.93 2.74
C VAL A 1014 9.80 -30.02 3.81
N GLU A 1015 9.19 -28.87 3.99
CA GLU A 1015 9.55 -27.88 4.99
C GLU A 1015 8.48 -27.82 6.06
N ILE A 1016 8.87 -27.95 7.33
CA ILE A 1016 8.01 -27.75 8.50
C ILE A 1016 8.47 -26.48 9.21
N ALA A 1017 7.58 -25.49 9.33
CA ALA A 1017 7.88 -24.17 9.84
C ALA A 1017 6.90 -23.75 10.94
N SER A 1018 7.30 -22.75 11.73
CA SER A 1018 6.47 -22.13 12.77
C SER A 1018 5.80 -20.82 12.31
N GLY A 1019 5.82 -20.53 11.02
CA GLY A 1019 5.28 -19.30 10.44
C GLY A 1019 5.35 -19.27 8.91
N ASP A 1020 4.86 -18.18 8.31
CA ASP A 1020 4.91 -18.01 6.86
C ASP A 1020 6.34 -18.05 6.30
N THR A 1021 6.51 -18.79 5.21
CA THR A 1021 7.75 -18.90 4.44
C THR A 1021 7.53 -18.46 2.98
N GLN A 1022 8.58 -18.43 2.15
CA GLN A 1022 8.51 -17.97 0.76
C GLN A 1022 7.30 -18.54 0.00
N GLY A 1023 6.68 -17.67 -0.81
CA GLY A 1023 5.47 -17.97 -1.56
C GLY A 1023 4.16 -17.67 -0.83
N SER A 1024 4.16 -17.11 0.40
CA SER A 1024 2.92 -16.66 1.05
C SER A 1024 2.39 -15.32 0.52
N GLY A 1025 3.19 -14.51 -0.19
CA GLY A 1025 2.77 -13.24 -0.77
C GLY A 1025 2.02 -12.33 0.23
N ILE A 1026 0.81 -11.88 -0.17
CA ILE A 1026 -0.10 -11.10 0.69
C ILE A 1026 -0.95 -11.95 1.64
N PHE A 1027 -0.91 -13.28 1.54
CA PHE A 1027 -1.74 -14.23 2.29
C PHE A 1027 -1.07 -14.66 3.60
N THR A 1028 -0.70 -13.66 4.42
CA THR A 1028 0.08 -13.87 5.64
C THR A 1028 -0.79 -14.15 6.88
N HIS A 1029 -0.18 -14.83 7.85
CA HIS A 1029 -0.72 -15.29 9.13
C HIS A 1029 0.09 -14.64 10.26
N THR A 1030 -0.04 -13.33 10.41
CA THR A 1030 0.79 -12.48 11.29
C THR A 1030 -0.02 -11.74 12.36
N HIS A 1031 -1.29 -12.09 12.54
CA HIS A 1031 -2.17 -11.40 13.48
C HIS A 1031 -1.71 -11.58 14.94
N GLU A 1032 -1.28 -10.49 15.57
CA GLU A 1032 -0.62 -10.51 16.90
C GLU A 1032 -1.48 -11.11 18.02
N LYS A 1033 -2.81 -10.97 17.98
CA LYS A 1033 -3.68 -11.60 18.98
C LYS A 1033 -4.01 -13.05 18.68
N ASP A 1034 -4.05 -13.43 17.41
CA ASP A 1034 -4.35 -14.82 17.03
C ASP A 1034 -3.10 -15.70 17.24
N ARG A 1035 -1.91 -15.12 17.08
CA ARG A 1035 -0.60 -15.75 17.22
C ARG A 1035 0.25 -15.03 18.29
N SER A 1036 -0.30 -14.87 19.49
CA SER A 1036 0.36 -14.10 20.56
C SER A 1036 1.61 -14.81 21.08
N GLU A 1037 2.63 -14.01 21.44
CA GLU A 1037 3.87 -14.54 22.03
C GLU A 1037 3.59 -15.33 23.32
N GLU A 1038 2.59 -14.91 24.11
CA GLU A 1038 2.21 -15.59 25.33
C GLU A 1038 1.82 -17.06 25.10
N ILE A 1039 1.12 -17.38 24.01
CA ILE A 1039 0.62 -18.74 23.73
C ILE A 1039 1.66 -19.57 22.97
N PHE A 1040 2.33 -18.96 21.99
CA PHE A 1040 3.11 -19.69 20.98
C PHE A 1040 4.63 -19.57 21.15
N SER A 1041 5.17 -18.67 21.98
CA SER A 1041 6.62 -18.53 22.12
C SER A 1041 7.29 -19.74 22.78
N GLY A 1042 8.49 -20.08 22.29
CA GLY A 1042 9.23 -21.25 22.69
C GLY A 1042 9.95 -21.91 21.53
N THR A 1043 10.34 -23.15 21.74
CA THR A 1043 10.96 -24.03 20.75
C THR A 1043 9.98 -25.15 20.40
N ASN A 1044 9.66 -25.29 19.12
CA ASN A 1044 8.91 -26.43 18.59
C ASN A 1044 9.87 -27.61 18.38
N ASN A 1045 9.38 -28.81 18.65
CA ASN A 1045 10.16 -30.05 18.60
C ASN A 1045 9.44 -31.09 17.76
N LEU A 1046 10.12 -31.67 16.77
CA LEU A 1046 9.67 -32.83 16.02
C LEU A 1046 10.32 -34.09 16.60
N HIS A 1047 9.51 -35.08 16.98
CA HIS A 1047 9.96 -36.27 17.71
C HIS A 1047 10.08 -37.48 16.81
N PHE A 1048 11.14 -38.27 16.99
CA PHE A 1048 11.40 -39.53 16.28
C PHE A 1048 11.69 -40.64 17.29
N GLY A 1049 11.31 -41.87 16.99
CA GLY A 1049 11.58 -43.03 17.83
C GLY A 1049 10.69 -44.22 17.50
N GLU A 1050 10.83 -45.31 18.25
CA GLU A 1050 10.00 -46.50 18.09
C GLU A 1050 8.51 -46.18 18.30
N GLY A 1051 7.69 -46.44 17.28
CA GLY A 1051 6.25 -46.15 17.29
C GLY A 1051 5.89 -44.68 17.03
N ILE A 1052 6.87 -43.81 16.69
CA ILE A 1052 6.66 -42.39 16.36
C ILE A 1052 7.06 -42.14 14.90
N ASP A 1053 6.11 -42.34 14.00
CA ASP A 1053 6.32 -42.15 12.57
C ASP A 1053 6.02 -40.70 12.18
N ASN A 1054 6.92 -40.05 11.44
CA ASN A 1054 6.65 -38.78 10.75
C ASN A 1054 6.76 -39.01 9.25
N TYR A 1055 5.79 -38.56 8.46
CA TYR A 1055 5.80 -38.76 7.02
C TYR A 1055 5.00 -37.71 6.27
N VAL A 1056 5.37 -37.47 5.01
CA VAL A 1056 4.49 -36.85 4.03
C VAL A 1056 3.93 -37.95 3.13
N THR A 1057 2.64 -37.91 2.83
CA THR A 1057 2.00 -38.82 1.89
C THR A 1057 1.87 -38.11 0.55
N LEU A 1058 2.59 -38.59 -0.46
CA LEU A 1058 2.58 -38.03 -1.81
C LEU A 1058 1.69 -38.85 -2.76
N PRO A 1059 0.85 -38.21 -3.59
CA PRO A 1059 -0.03 -38.88 -4.55
C PRO A 1059 0.73 -39.26 -5.82
N ILE A 1060 1.46 -40.37 -5.80
CA ILE A 1060 2.24 -40.85 -6.94
C ILE A 1060 1.30 -41.46 -7.99
N ILE A 1061 1.39 -41.03 -9.24
CA ILE A 1061 0.61 -41.64 -10.32
C ILE A 1061 1.39 -42.80 -10.91
N SER A 1062 0.79 -43.99 -10.88
CA SER A 1062 1.38 -45.18 -11.51
C SER A 1062 1.60 -44.92 -13.00
N LYS A 1063 2.74 -45.34 -13.57
CA LYS A 1063 2.94 -45.28 -15.02
C LYS A 1063 1.80 -46.04 -15.70
N ARG A 1064 1.09 -45.36 -16.59
CA ARG A 1064 0.10 -45.96 -17.49
C ARG A 1064 0.80 -46.67 -18.64
#